data_AF-A0A1I8I3L3-F1
#
_entry.id   AF-A0A1I8I3L3-F1
#
_cell.length_a   1.000
_cell.length_b   1.000
_cell.length_c   1.000
_cell.angle_alpha   90.00
_cell.angle_beta   90.00
_cell.angle_gamma   90.00
#
_symmetry.space_group_name_H-M   'P 1'
#
loop_
_entity.id
_entity.type
_entity.pdbx_description
1 polymer ?
#
loop_
_entity_poly.entity_id
_entity_poly.type
_entity_poly.pdbx_seq_one_letter_code
_entity_poly.pdbx_strand_id
1 'polypeptide(L)'
;MSTRAQPLWQPPQPTPGVDNLPPLKLFNSLTNQKEPFVPEKGRHVEWYSCGPTVYDMSHMGHARSYISFDIMRRIFVDYFKFDVHYVMNITDIDDKIIKRARQGYLFDQYSSRASSLDEVRADVLEAVKRLESKASNETDPDKQAMHKRDLDKVQAALNSDNLKVLLTQSRDCLCDWLDSKLGSTVTDNAVFEDLPKQFEREYFVDMRALNILDPDRLVRKIIDQGFAYESNGSVYFDTQKFSEADGHFYAKLVPAAYGNQKLLQEGEGDLSIGADRLREKRSQADFALWKASKPGEPAWKSPWGSGRPGWHIECSVMASKECGPVLDIHTGGVDLKFPHHDNELAQAEAYFGHSHWVRYFLHSGHLTISGCKMSKSLKNFITIREALAQHSPRKLRLAFLLHSWKDTLDYSDETMTLAASYERQFADFFYNVARAVEELQLSSESDSSVAEDFAGQVASFDDKIREALCDNLDTRRSLIICQEAIFAANNLLASSNGRTGGNVQLLQRLAVAVTRLLDVYGTVDVAGTEPGFKHKPLPDGFYGLEWRPATKELIRDLLQETKQFFTDCSPDLAPELASLPNQLIEALQKSGIKVKFGDDKPEVDDLPIEVASIDRQVTLAPLLRAIADARASVRLQARERKLKDVLAACDVMRDDRLSRLGVRLQDREGNLPAAVGFYPADLLAAERSERAEREANKAAEKAAKAAAKASLEDRGKQPAEQMFLGDTDKYSKFDERGMPTHDAQGKEVSKSALKKLQKLWDAQAKRHADWLKSNK
;
A
#
# COMPACT_ATOMS: atom_id res chain seq x y z
N MET A 1 -25.92 3.63 -35.52
CA MET A 1 -25.50 5.01 -35.22
C MET A 1 -24.01 5.11 -35.53
N SER A 2 -23.59 6.05 -36.36
CA SER A 2 -22.17 6.25 -36.67
C SER A 2 -21.42 6.67 -35.41
N THR A 3 -20.32 6.00 -35.08
CA THR A 3 -19.43 6.39 -33.98
C THR A 3 -18.88 7.79 -34.26
N ARG A 4 -19.11 8.75 -33.34
CA ARG A 4 -18.55 10.11 -33.44
C ARG A 4 -17.02 10.04 -33.30
N ALA A 5 -16.29 10.73 -34.17
CA ALA A 5 -14.84 10.88 -34.07
C ALA A 5 -14.48 11.91 -33.00
N GLN A 6 -13.27 11.82 -32.43
CA GLN A 6 -12.77 12.86 -31.53
C GLN A 6 -12.64 14.20 -32.29
N PRO A 7 -13.09 15.32 -31.70
CA PRO A 7 -12.96 16.63 -32.33
C PRO A 7 -11.49 17.06 -32.40
N LEU A 8 -11.19 18.01 -33.30
CA LEU A 8 -9.85 18.56 -33.44
C LEU A 8 -9.45 19.31 -32.15
N TRP A 9 -8.38 18.86 -31.50
CA TRP A 9 -7.79 19.53 -30.34
C TRP A 9 -6.80 20.60 -30.79
N GLN A 10 -6.82 21.76 -30.12
CA GLN A 10 -5.90 22.86 -30.40
C GLN A 10 -4.91 23.00 -29.24
N PRO A 11 -3.59 22.89 -29.49
CA PRO A 11 -2.60 23.08 -28.45
C PRO A 11 -2.58 24.54 -27.97
N PRO A 12 -2.28 24.79 -26.69
CA PRO A 12 -2.01 26.13 -26.18
C PRO A 12 -0.86 26.79 -26.95
N GLN A 13 -0.94 28.11 -27.11
CA GLN A 13 0.15 28.86 -27.72
C GLN A 13 1.22 29.16 -26.66
N PRO A 14 2.52 28.96 -26.97
CA PRO A 14 3.59 29.30 -26.03
C PRO A 14 3.52 30.78 -25.66
N THR A 15 3.66 31.09 -24.36
CA THR A 15 3.73 32.47 -23.90
C THR A 15 4.99 33.15 -24.47
N PRO A 16 4.88 34.27 -25.21
CA PRO A 16 6.05 34.95 -25.77
C PRO A 16 7.05 35.39 -24.68
N GLY A 17 8.34 35.10 -24.88
CA GLY A 17 9.41 35.47 -23.94
C GLY A 17 9.67 34.46 -22.80
N VAL A 18 8.94 33.34 -22.77
CA VAL A 18 9.25 32.20 -21.88
C VAL A 18 10.11 31.21 -22.65
N ASP A 19 11.42 31.45 -22.67
CA ASP A 19 12.38 30.52 -23.25
C ASP A 19 12.71 29.40 -22.24
N ASN A 20 12.93 28.15 -22.72
CA ASN A 20 13.35 26.97 -21.95
C ASN A 20 12.30 26.23 -21.09
N LEU A 21 11.09 25.99 -21.62
CA LEU A 21 10.23 24.93 -21.07
C LEU A 21 10.83 23.53 -21.36
N PRO A 22 10.71 22.56 -20.44
CA PRO A 22 11.09 21.19 -20.74
C PRO A 22 10.23 20.65 -21.90
N PRO A 23 10.77 19.81 -22.80
CA PRO A 23 10.03 19.21 -23.92
C PRO A 23 9.14 18.05 -23.41
N LEU A 24 8.38 18.33 -22.35
CA LEU A 24 7.48 17.40 -21.70
C LEU A 24 6.33 17.08 -22.64
N LYS A 25 5.99 15.79 -22.75
CA LYS A 25 4.81 15.30 -23.44
C LYS A 25 3.91 14.60 -22.44
N LEU A 26 2.61 14.80 -22.53
CA LEU A 26 1.62 14.17 -21.66
C LEU A 26 0.58 13.44 -22.50
N PHE A 27 0.17 12.27 -22.05
CA PHE A 27 -0.95 11.53 -22.63
C PHE A 27 -2.25 12.27 -22.33
N ASN A 28 -2.80 12.93 -23.34
CA ASN A 28 -4.01 13.72 -23.20
C ASN A 28 -5.23 12.87 -23.56
N SER A 29 -6.15 12.73 -22.61
CA SER A 29 -7.35 11.91 -22.80
C SER A 29 -8.33 12.49 -23.84
N LEU A 30 -8.18 13.78 -24.18
CA LEU A 30 -8.91 14.44 -25.25
C LEU A 30 -8.51 13.96 -26.65
N THR A 31 -7.24 13.58 -26.84
CA THR A 31 -6.69 13.14 -28.14
C THR A 31 -6.32 11.65 -28.17
N ASN A 32 -6.28 11.01 -26.98
CA ASN A 32 -5.70 9.68 -26.75
C ASN A 32 -4.26 9.55 -27.30
N GLN A 33 -3.51 10.64 -27.29
CA GLN A 33 -2.12 10.69 -27.77
C GLN A 33 -1.23 11.44 -26.78
N LYS A 34 0.09 11.28 -26.92
CA LYS A 34 1.08 12.05 -26.15
C LYS A 34 1.29 13.41 -26.84
N GLU A 35 0.76 14.46 -26.23
CA GLU A 35 0.86 15.83 -26.73
C GLU A 35 1.99 16.59 -26.03
N PRO A 36 2.71 17.49 -26.70
CA PRO A 36 3.59 18.45 -26.03
C PRO A 36 2.80 19.24 -24.97
N PHE A 37 3.37 19.36 -23.77
CA PHE A 37 2.79 20.12 -22.67
C PHE A 37 3.24 21.58 -22.75
N VAL A 38 2.27 22.47 -22.91
CA VAL A 38 2.47 23.93 -22.98
C VAL A 38 1.46 24.56 -22.02
N PRO A 39 1.91 25.15 -20.89
CA PRO A 39 1.02 25.89 -20.01
C PRO A 39 0.51 27.18 -20.65
N GLU A 40 -0.68 27.61 -20.26
CA GLU A 40 -1.29 28.85 -20.72
C GLU A 40 -0.52 30.09 -20.24
N LYS A 41 0.09 30.02 -19.03
CA LYS A 41 0.78 31.13 -18.35
C LYS A 41 2.24 30.82 -18.02
N GLY A 42 3.06 30.58 -19.03
CA GLY A 42 4.50 30.38 -18.86
C GLY A 42 4.84 29.13 -18.04
N ARG A 43 5.40 29.31 -16.82
CA ARG A 43 5.69 28.20 -15.89
C ARG A 43 4.61 27.99 -14.83
N HIS A 44 3.59 28.85 -14.80
CA HIS A 44 2.46 28.68 -13.91
C HIS A 44 1.49 27.64 -14.49
N VAL A 45 1.02 26.72 -13.66
CA VAL A 45 0.14 25.61 -14.04
C VAL A 45 -1.08 25.60 -13.13
N GLU A 46 -2.24 25.82 -13.72
CA GLU A 46 -3.54 25.66 -13.05
C GLU A 46 -3.98 24.20 -13.13
N TRP A 47 -4.03 23.53 -11.98
CA TRP A 47 -4.31 22.10 -11.89
C TRP A 47 -5.49 21.82 -10.97
N TYR A 48 -6.57 21.24 -11.52
CA TYR A 48 -7.71 20.76 -10.73
C TYR A 48 -7.81 19.23 -10.71
N SER A 49 -8.04 18.63 -9.55
CA SER A 49 -8.19 17.18 -9.37
C SER A 49 -9.51 16.83 -8.69
N CYS A 50 -10.27 15.91 -9.26
CA CYS A 50 -11.49 15.41 -8.60
C CYS A 50 -11.11 14.59 -7.36
N GLY A 51 -11.60 15.04 -6.20
CA GLY A 51 -11.34 14.40 -4.92
C GLY A 51 -12.41 13.37 -4.50
N PRO A 52 -12.33 12.87 -3.26
CA PRO A 52 -13.16 11.76 -2.79
C PRO A 52 -14.61 12.19 -2.46
N THR A 53 -15.54 11.24 -2.63
CA THR A 53 -16.83 11.27 -1.95
C THR A 53 -16.68 10.65 -0.56
N VAL A 54 -16.80 11.47 0.48
CA VAL A 54 -16.48 11.09 1.88
C VAL A 54 -17.64 10.39 2.59
N TYR A 55 -18.08 9.25 2.05
CA TYR A 55 -19.13 8.43 2.67
C TYR A 55 -18.61 7.17 3.37
N ASP A 56 -17.36 6.76 3.06
CA ASP A 56 -16.77 5.52 3.55
C ASP A 56 -15.24 5.59 3.45
N MET A 57 -14.58 4.63 4.09
CA MET A 57 -13.11 4.49 4.11
C MET A 57 -12.46 4.60 2.73
N SER A 58 -11.24 5.14 2.72
CA SER A 58 -10.40 5.17 1.53
C SER A 58 -9.80 3.79 1.24
N HIS A 59 -9.72 3.44 -0.04
CA HIS A 59 -9.22 2.14 -0.48
C HIS A 59 -8.08 2.27 -1.48
N MET A 60 -7.46 1.14 -1.80
CA MET A 60 -6.31 1.07 -2.70
C MET A 60 -6.57 1.67 -4.10
N GLY A 61 -7.80 1.63 -4.62
CA GLY A 61 -8.16 2.38 -5.84
C GLY A 61 -8.02 3.91 -5.73
N HIS A 62 -8.31 4.49 -4.55
CA HIS A 62 -8.04 5.91 -4.28
C HIS A 62 -6.53 6.15 -4.17
N ALA A 63 -5.81 5.27 -3.45
CA ALA A 63 -4.36 5.37 -3.34
C ALA A 63 -3.70 5.38 -4.72
N ARG A 64 -4.13 4.51 -5.65
CA ARG A 64 -3.64 4.49 -7.04
C ARG A 64 -3.74 5.85 -7.70
N SER A 65 -4.89 6.50 -7.62
CA SER A 65 -5.11 7.80 -8.27
C SER A 65 -4.31 8.90 -7.58
N TYR A 66 -4.46 9.06 -6.26
CA TYR A 66 -3.85 10.18 -5.53
C TYR A 66 -2.33 10.08 -5.39
N ILE A 67 -1.75 8.88 -5.25
CA ILE A 67 -0.29 8.71 -5.30
C ILE A 67 0.23 9.05 -6.70
N SER A 68 -0.46 8.61 -7.76
CA SER A 68 -0.06 8.97 -9.13
C SER A 68 -0.08 10.47 -9.35
N PHE A 69 -1.15 11.17 -8.97
CA PHE A 69 -1.22 12.63 -9.13
C PHE A 69 -0.20 13.37 -8.24
N ASP A 70 0.05 12.89 -7.02
CA ASP A 70 1.09 13.44 -6.14
C ASP A 70 2.50 13.28 -6.74
N ILE A 71 2.83 12.10 -7.29
CA ILE A 71 4.10 11.88 -7.99
C ILE A 71 4.22 12.83 -9.19
N MET A 72 3.17 12.98 -9.99
CA MET A 72 3.20 13.92 -11.12
C MET A 72 3.37 15.36 -10.64
N ARG A 73 2.62 15.80 -9.62
CA ARG A 73 2.74 17.14 -9.02
C ARG A 73 4.18 17.39 -8.55
N ARG A 74 4.79 16.45 -7.85
CA ARG A 74 6.19 16.55 -7.40
C ARG A 74 7.17 16.59 -8.57
N ILE A 75 6.98 15.80 -9.63
CA ILE A 75 7.81 15.90 -10.85
C ILE A 75 7.68 17.30 -11.48
N PHE A 76 6.47 17.86 -11.52
CA PHE A 76 6.26 19.22 -12.03
C PHE A 76 6.95 20.28 -11.16
N VAL A 77 6.72 20.26 -9.85
CA VAL A 77 7.19 21.28 -8.91
C VAL A 77 8.68 21.10 -8.60
N ASP A 78 9.07 19.90 -8.17
CA ASP A 78 10.40 19.65 -7.60
C ASP A 78 11.43 19.30 -8.67
N TYR A 79 11.06 18.65 -9.76
CA TYR A 79 12.00 18.30 -10.84
C TYR A 79 12.02 19.35 -11.95
N PHE A 80 10.87 19.66 -12.56
CA PHE A 80 10.79 20.60 -13.69
C PHE A 80 10.66 22.07 -13.29
N LYS A 81 10.42 22.36 -12.00
CA LYS A 81 10.30 23.71 -11.44
C LYS A 81 9.17 24.52 -12.10
N PHE A 82 8.02 23.88 -12.28
CA PHE A 82 6.75 24.58 -12.55
C PHE A 82 6.18 25.16 -11.25
N ASP A 83 5.51 26.29 -11.37
CA ASP A 83 4.70 26.88 -10.31
C ASP A 83 3.28 26.32 -10.42
N VAL A 84 2.98 25.29 -9.62
CA VAL A 84 1.70 24.57 -9.72
C VAL A 84 0.74 25.06 -8.65
N HIS A 85 -0.41 25.58 -9.07
CA HIS A 85 -1.57 25.79 -8.21
C HIS A 85 -2.47 24.55 -8.28
N TYR A 86 -2.45 23.74 -7.23
CA TYR A 86 -3.14 22.44 -7.18
C TYR A 86 -4.38 22.50 -6.30
N VAL A 87 -5.55 22.38 -6.93
CA VAL A 87 -6.86 22.42 -6.29
C VAL A 87 -7.49 21.03 -6.33
N MET A 88 -8.08 20.60 -5.22
CA MET A 88 -8.80 19.33 -5.14
C MET A 88 -10.05 19.52 -4.28
N ASN A 89 -11.21 19.07 -4.76
CA ASN A 89 -12.43 19.16 -3.99
C ASN A 89 -12.60 18.02 -2.97
N ILE A 90 -13.57 18.18 -2.08
CA ILE A 90 -14.18 17.10 -1.32
C ILE A 90 -15.67 17.10 -1.66
N THR A 91 -16.21 15.96 -2.09
CA THR A 91 -17.65 15.81 -2.26
C THR A 91 -18.25 15.41 -0.91
N ASP A 92 -18.72 16.41 -0.16
CA ASP A 92 -19.31 16.28 1.17
C ASP A 92 -20.82 16.06 1.16
N ILE A 93 -21.46 16.23 -0.01
CA ILE A 93 -22.89 15.98 -0.23
C ILE A 93 -23.06 15.15 -1.50
N ASP A 94 -23.62 13.94 -1.33
CA ASP A 94 -23.92 13.03 -2.43
C ASP A 94 -25.03 12.06 -2.00
N ASP A 95 -25.72 11.44 -2.96
CA ASP A 95 -26.78 10.47 -2.70
C ASP A 95 -26.29 9.30 -1.82
N LYS A 96 -25.02 8.87 -1.96
CA LYS A 96 -24.40 7.83 -1.12
C LYS A 96 -24.17 8.30 0.33
N ILE A 97 -23.73 9.54 0.50
CA ILE A 97 -23.54 10.15 1.83
C ILE A 97 -24.89 10.27 2.53
N ILE A 98 -25.89 10.82 1.84
CA ILE A 98 -27.24 11.02 2.37
C ILE A 98 -27.83 9.70 2.85
N LYS A 99 -27.79 8.68 1.98
CA LYS A 99 -28.33 7.36 2.30
C LYS A 99 -27.61 6.73 3.50
N ARG A 100 -26.28 6.75 3.52
CA ARG A 100 -25.49 6.11 4.58
C ARG A 100 -25.59 6.82 5.92
N ALA A 101 -25.59 8.16 5.91
CA ALA A 101 -25.77 8.96 7.12
C ALA A 101 -27.15 8.71 7.75
N ARG A 102 -28.20 8.73 6.94
CA ARG A 102 -29.57 8.44 7.38
C ARG A 102 -29.73 7.03 7.93
N GLN A 103 -29.19 6.04 7.21
CA GLN A 103 -29.18 4.64 7.63
C GLN A 103 -28.45 4.44 8.95
N GLY A 104 -27.25 5.03 9.09
CA GLY A 104 -26.47 4.98 10.33
C GLY A 104 -27.23 5.58 11.51
N TYR A 105 -27.76 6.79 11.34
CA TYR A 105 -28.53 7.48 12.37
C TYR A 105 -29.76 6.67 12.83
N LEU A 106 -30.55 6.14 11.90
CA LEU A 106 -31.73 5.34 12.23
C LEU A 106 -31.33 4.03 12.95
N PHE A 107 -30.25 3.39 12.50
CA PHE A 107 -29.74 2.17 13.13
C PHE A 107 -29.20 2.42 14.54
N ASP A 108 -28.51 3.55 14.77
CA ASP A 108 -27.97 3.89 16.08
C ASP A 108 -29.10 4.18 17.08
N GLN A 109 -30.15 4.90 16.63
CA GLN A 109 -31.36 5.07 17.44
C GLN A 109 -32.03 3.74 17.76
N TYR A 110 -32.22 2.88 16.77
CA TYR A 110 -32.82 1.56 16.94
C TYR A 110 -32.01 0.71 17.93
N SER A 111 -30.70 0.62 17.72
CA SER A 111 -29.78 -0.16 18.56
C SER A 111 -29.71 0.33 20.00
N SER A 112 -29.82 1.64 20.23
CA SER A 112 -29.85 2.22 21.59
C SER A 112 -31.13 1.89 22.37
N ARG A 113 -32.24 1.62 21.67
CA ARG A 113 -33.55 1.30 22.25
C ARG A 113 -33.82 -0.21 22.30
N ALA A 114 -33.11 -0.99 21.50
CA ALA A 114 -33.27 -2.43 21.41
C ALA A 114 -32.88 -3.12 22.73
N SER A 115 -33.88 -3.56 23.49
CA SER A 115 -33.70 -4.29 24.75
C SER A 115 -34.15 -5.75 24.71
N SER A 116 -34.93 -6.15 23.69
CA SER A 116 -35.49 -7.49 23.56
C SER A 116 -34.90 -8.24 22.35
N LEU A 117 -34.38 -9.44 22.59
CA LEU A 117 -33.82 -10.29 21.54
C LEU A 117 -34.90 -10.74 20.55
N ASP A 118 -36.09 -11.06 21.03
CA ASP A 118 -37.18 -11.58 20.21
C ASP A 118 -37.78 -10.50 19.30
N GLU A 119 -37.87 -9.26 19.78
CA GLU A 119 -38.28 -8.10 18.97
C GLU A 119 -37.28 -7.86 17.84
N VAL A 120 -35.99 -7.83 18.16
CA VAL A 120 -34.95 -7.65 17.13
C VAL A 120 -34.94 -8.81 16.14
N ARG A 121 -35.13 -10.06 16.58
CA ARG A 121 -35.25 -11.21 15.66
C ARG A 121 -36.43 -11.04 14.70
N ALA A 122 -37.59 -10.59 15.18
CA ALA A 122 -38.75 -10.36 14.34
C ALA A 122 -38.49 -9.28 13.27
N ASP A 123 -37.87 -8.17 13.66
CA ASP A 123 -37.52 -7.09 12.73
C ASP A 123 -36.46 -7.52 11.72
N VAL A 124 -35.45 -8.29 12.15
CA VAL A 124 -34.43 -8.86 11.24
C VAL A 124 -35.08 -9.81 10.22
N LEU A 125 -36.03 -10.66 10.63
CA LEU A 125 -36.76 -11.53 9.69
C LEU A 125 -37.51 -10.74 8.62
N GLU A 126 -38.10 -9.60 8.97
CA GLU A 126 -38.78 -8.73 8.01
C GLU A 126 -37.77 -8.03 7.08
N ALA A 127 -36.62 -7.62 7.61
CA ALA A 127 -35.53 -7.07 6.81
C ALA A 127 -34.94 -8.09 5.82
N VAL A 128 -34.84 -9.37 6.22
CA VAL A 128 -34.37 -10.47 5.37
C VAL A 128 -35.28 -10.66 4.16
N LYS A 129 -36.61 -10.64 4.32
CA LYS A 129 -37.56 -10.75 3.18
C LYS A 129 -37.31 -9.69 2.11
N ARG A 130 -36.97 -8.47 2.53
CA ARG A 130 -36.64 -7.37 1.61
C ARG A 130 -35.32 -7.64 0.87
N LEU A 131 -34.32 -8.17 1.56
CA LEU A 131 -33.04 -8.55 0.97
C LEU A 131 -33.21 -9.73 -0.02
N GLU A 132 -34.02 -10.73 0.30
CA GLU A 132 -34.35 -11.85 -0.60
C GLU A 132 -35.04 -11.39 -1.88
N SER A 133 -35.97 -10.44 -1.77
CA SER A 133 -36.63 -9.83 -2.93
C SER A 133 -35.64 -9.06 -3.80
N LYS A 134 -34.70 -8.32 -3.21
CA LYS A 134 -33.62 -7.64 -3.94
C LYS A 134 -32.70 -8.63 -4.64
N ALA A 135 -32.27 -9.68 -3.93
CA ALA A 135 -31.38 -10.71 -4.46
C ALA A 135 -32.00 -11.41 -5.69
N SER A 136 -33.31 -11.65 -5.66
CA SER A 136 -34.05 -12.31 -6.73
C SER A 136 -34.27 -11.45 -7.98
N ASN A 137 -34.30 -10.11 -7.81
CA ASN A 137 -34.50 -9.14 -8.89
C ASN A 137 -33.18 -8.58 -9.46
N GLU A 138 -32.05 -8.86 -8.79
CA GLU A 138 -30.73 -8.45 -9.27
C GLU A 138 -30.35 -9.25 -10.51
N THR A 139 -29.74 -8.61 -11.49
CA THR A 139 -29.35 -9.23 -12.77
C THR A 139 -27.84 -9.39 -12.91
N ASP A 140 -27.08 -8.65 -12.08
CA ASP A 140 -25.63 -8.72 -12.03
C ASP A 140 -25.16 -9.94 -11.19
N PRO A 141 -24.39 -10.88 -11.78
CA PRO A 141 -23.96 -12.10 -11.09
C PRO A 141 -23.15 -11.84 -9.81
N ASP A 142 -22.31 -10.80 -9.81
CA ASP A 142 -21.45 -10.50 -8.66
C ASP A 142 -22.27 -9.90 -7.51
N LYS A 143 -23.26 -9.05 -7.81
CA LYS A 143 -24.20 -8.51 -6.82
C LYS A 143 -25.15 -9.59 -6.28
N GLN A 144 -25.61 -10.53 -7.12
CA GLN A 144 -26.38 -11.68 -6.66
C GLN A 144 -25.56 -12.52 -5.66
N ALA A 145 -24.29 -12.81 -5.97
CA ALA A 145 -23.40 -13.54 -5.07
C ALA A 145 -23.13 -12.78 -3.77
N MET A 146 -23.03 -11.45 -3.81
CA MET A 146 -22.97 -10.61 -2.60
C MET A 146 -24.24 -10.74 -1.75
N HIS A 147 -25.43 -10.56 -2.34
CA HIS A 147 -26.69 -10.64 -1.60
C HIS A 147 -26.89 -12.01 -0.96
N LYS A 148 -26.50 -13.09 -1.64
CA LYS A 148 -26.52 -14.44 -1.08
C LYS A 148 -25.61 -14.58 0.14
N ARG A 149 -24.37 -14.08 0.07
CA ARG A 149 -23.45 -14.07 1.23
C ARG A 149 -24.00 -13.27 2.40
N ASP A 150 -24.60 -12.12 2.14
CA ASP A 150 -25.23 -11.30 3.18
C ASP A 150 -26.43 -12.04 3.81
N LEU A 151 -27.26 -12.74 3.02
CA LEU A 151 -28.35 -13.58 3.52
C LEU A 151 -27.85 -14.73 4.40
N ASP A 152 -26.85 -15.48 3.95
CA ASP A 152 -26.28 -16.60 4.70
C ASP A 152 -25.72 -16.13 6.06
N LYS A 153 -25.06 -14.96 6.07
CA LYS A 153 -24.52 -14.32 7.27
C LYS A 153 -25.63 -13.93 8.27
N VAL A 154 -26.71 -13.31 7.79
CA VAL A 154 -27.84 -12.91 8.65
C VAL A 154 -28.61 -14.13 9.14
N GLN A 155 -28.79 -15.15 8.30
CA GLN A 155 -29.45 -16.40 8.67
C GLN A 155 -28.68 -17.16 9.76
N ALA A 156 -27.34 -17.17 9.69
CA ALA A 156 -26.51 -17.71 10.76
C ALA A 156 -26.67 -16.92 12.07
N ALA A 157 -26.77 -15.59 11.98
CA ALA A 157 -26.92 -14.71 13.14
C ALA A 157 -28.29 -14.81 13.82
N LEU A 158 -29.36 -15.14 13.09
CA LEU A 158 -30.70 -15.34 13.66
C LEU A 158 -30.76 -16.46 14.71
N ASN A 159 -29.88 -17.46 14.59
CA ASN A 159 -29.73 -18.55 15.55
C ASN A 159 -28.89 -18.16 16.79
N SER A 160 -28.33 -16.96 16.83
CA SER A 160 -27.51 -16.50 17.96
C SER A 160 -28.40 -15.99 19.10
N ASP A 161 -28.09 -16.38 20.34
CA ASP A 161 -28.72 -15.84 21.55
C ASP A 161 -28.07 -14.54 22.05
N ASN A 162 -27.09 -14.01 21.30
CA ASN A 162 -26.41 -12.78 21.64
C ASN A 162 -26.96 -11.61 20.82
N LEU A 163 -27.69 -10.71 21.49
CA LEU A 163 -28.29 -9.52 20.89
C LEU A 163 -27.27 -8.66 20.13
N LYS A 164 -26.05 -8.49 20.67
CA LYS A 164 -24.99 -7.71 20.02
C LYS A 164 -24.51 -8.38 18.74
N VAL A 165 -24.39 -9.71 18.73
CA VAL A 165 -24.05 -10.47 17.52
C VAL A 165 -25.15 -10.33 16.48
N LEU A 166 -26.41 -10.49 16.89
CA LEU A 166 -27.56 -10.33 15.99
C LEU A 166 -27.58 -8.94 15.34
N LEU A 167 -27.49 -7.86 16.14
CA LEU A 167 -27.48 -6.49 15.65
C LEU A 167 -26.28 -6.20 14.73
N THR A 168 -25.09 -6.69 15.07
CA THR A 168 -23.87 -6.44 14.28
C THR A 168 -23.93 -7.16 12.92
N GLN A 169 -24.37 -8.42 12.91
CA GLN A 169 -24.39 -9.23 11.70
C GLN A 169 -25.56 -8.88 10.77
N SER A 170 -26.68 -8.38 11.33
CA SER A 170 -27.87 -7.93 10.58
C SER A 170 -27.90 -6.43 10.27
N ARG A 171 -26.85 -5.68 10.62
CA ARG A 171 -26.78 -4.22 10.44
C ARG A 171 -27.20 -3.77 9.05
N ASP A 172 -26.63 -4.36 7.99
CA ASP A 172 -26.85 -3.91 6.62
C ASP A 172 -28.32 -4.07 6.18
N CYS A 173 -28.97 -5.19 6.51
CA CYS A 173 -30.37 -5.41 6.17
C CYS A 173 -31.31 -4.56 7.03
N LEU A 174 -31.02 -4.43 8.34
CA LEU A 174 -31.78 -3.56 9.24
C LEU A 174 -31.68 -2.09 8.82
N CYS A 175 -30.51 -1.60 8.45
CA CYS A 175 -30.31 -0.24 7.94
C CYS A 175 -31.22 0.05 6.74
N ASP A 176 -31.23 -0.84 5.73
CA ASP A 176 -32.08 -0.65 4.54
C ASP A 176 -33.58 -0.74 4.86
N TRP A 177 -33.96 -1.64 5.77
CA TRP A 177 -35.34 -1.77 6.22
C TRP A 177 -35.81 -0.55 7.01
N LEU A 178 -35.03 -0.10 8.00
CA LEU A 178 -35.29 1.10 8.79
C LEU A 178 -35.40 2.34 7.89
N ASP A 179 -34.49 2.50 6.93
CA ASP A 179 -34.52 3.61 5.98
C ASP A 179 -35.81 3.64 5.16
N SER A 180 -36.30 2.47 4.73
CA SER A 180 -37.54 2.36 3.97
C SER A 180 -38.79 2.74 4.78
N LYS A 181 -38.74 2.63 6.11
CA LYS A 181 -39.86 2.92 7.02
C LYS A 181 -39.81 4.34 7.58
N LEU A 182 -38.61 4.77 7.97
CA LEU A 182 -38.40 5.97 8.79
C LEU A 182 -37.54 7.03 8.09
N GLY A 183 -36.97 6.76 6.92
CA GLY A 183 -36.08 7.71 6.23
C GLY A 183 -36.71 9.09 6.00
N SER A 184 -38.00 9.16 5.67
CA SER A 184 -38.71 10.42 5.47
C SER A 184 -38.87 11.27 6.75
N THR A 185 -38.70 10.68 7.94
CA THR A 185 -38.82 11.38 9.22
C THR A 185 -37.56 12.14 9.62
N VAL A 186 -36.42 11.84 8.99
CA VAL A 186 -35.14 12.49 9.28
C VAL A 186 -35.11 13.85 8.60
N THR A 187 -35.14 14.92 9.38
CA THR A 187 -35.25 16.31 8.86
C THR A 187 -34.09 17.20 9.29
N ASP A 188 -33.27 16.75 10.23
CA ASP A 188 -32.12 17.51 10.72
C ASP A 188 -30.94 17.37 9.75
N ASN A 189 -30.48 18.51 9.23
CA ASN A 189 -29.34 18.57 8.32
C ASN A 189 -28.04 18.12 8.99
N ALA A 190 -27.89 18.28 10.32
CA ALA A 190 -26.68 17.92 11.05
C ALA A 190 -26.35 16.42 10.92
N VAL A 191 -27.38 15.57 10.80
CA VAL A 191 -27.24 14.13 10.56
C VAL A 191 -26.39 13.84 9.31
N PHE A 192 -26.51 14.68 8.28
CA PHE A 192 -25.81 14.52 7.01
C PHE A 192 -24.42 15.17 6.98
N GLU A 193 -24.05 15.92 8.02
CA GLU A 193 -22.75 16.60 8.10
C GLU A 193 -21.70 15.79 8.87
N ASP A 194 -22.12 15.01 9.88
CA ASP A 194 -21.16 14.33 10.77
C ASP A 194 -20.39 13.22 10.07
N LEU A 195 -21.09 12.41 9.27
CA LEU A 195 -20.49 11.32 8.49
C LEU A 195 -19.41 11.83 7.50
N PRO A 196 -19.69 12.81 6.62
CA PRO A 196 -18.67 13.32 5.70
C PRO A 196 -17.52 14.00 6.42
N LYS A 197 -17.76 14.77 7.50
CA LYS A 197 -16.67 15.36 8.30
C LYS A 197 -15.76 14.31 8.93
N GLN A 198 -16.33 13.19 9.37
CA GLN A 198 -15.53 12.07 9.89
C GLN A 198 -14.64 11.50 8.77
N PHE A 199 -15.23 11.09 7.65
CA PHE A 199 -14.47 10.44 6.58
C PHE A 199 -13.53 11.39 5.82
N GLU A 200 -13.81 12.70 5.82
CA GLU A 200 -12.87 13.73 5.37
C GLU A 200 -11.61 13.74 6.24
N ARG A 201 -11.75 13.78 7.57
CA ARG A 201 -10.61 13.70 8.48
C ARG A 201 -9.83 12.41 8.29
N GLU A 202 -10.53 11.29 8.19
CA GLU A 202 -9.92 9.98 7.96
C GLU A 202 -9.21 9.90 6.60
N TYR A 203 -9.77 10.50 5.56
CA TYR A 203 -9.14 10.62 4.25
C TYR A 203 -7.80 11.34 4.33
N PHE A 204 -7.73 12.52 4.98
CA PHE A 204 -6.46 13.25 5.12
C PHE A 204 -5.44 12.51 5.97
N VAL A 205 -5.88 11.77 7.00
CA VAL A 205 -5.00 10.87 7.78
C VAL A 205 -4.40 9.80 6.85
N ASP A 206 -5.23 9.14 6.04
CA ASP A 206 -4.78 8.10 5.13
C ASP A 206 -3.86 8.66 4.02
N MET A 207 -4.17 9.83 3.44
CA MET A 207 -3.34 10.48 2.40
C MET A 207 -1.96 10.87 2.94
N ARG A 208 -1.91 11.47 4.14
CA ARG A 208 -0.64 11.83 4.80
C ARG A 208 0.16 10.60 5.17
N ALA A 209 -0.50 9.51 5.59
CA ALA A 209 0.17 8.23 5.82
C ALA A 209 0.81 7.66 4.55
N LEU A 210 0.27 7.96 3.36
CA LEU A 210 0.85 7.63 2.05
C LEU A 210 1.89 8.64 1.54
N ASN A 211 2.28 9.62 2.36
CA ASN A 211 3.18 10.73 2.01
C ASN A 211 2.69 11.58 0.81
N ILE A 212 1.37 11.75 0.70
CA ILE A 212 0.75 12.65 -0.29
C ILE A 212 0.70 14.07 0.28
N LEU A 213 1.04 15.06 -0.55
CA LEU A 213 0.97 16.48 -0.18
C LEU A 213 -0.49 16.96 -0.15
N ASP A 214 -0.82 17.81 0.83
CA ASP A 214 -2.14 18.46 0.90
C ASP A 214 -2.35 19.42 -0.31
N PRO A 215 -3.60 19.63 -0.77
CA PRO A 215 -3.94 20.59 -1.82
C PRO A 215 -3.93 22.05 -1.32
N ASP A 216 -3.97 23.01 -2.25
CA ASP A 216 -3.83 24.43 -1.94
C ASP A 216 -5.15 25.13 -1.51
N ARG A 217 -6.36 24.79 -2.06
CA ARG A 217 -7.70 25.43 -1.75
C ARG A 217 -8.98 24.57 -2.05
N LEU A 218 -10.19 25.02 -1.61
CA LEU A 218 -11.56 24.39 -1.69
C LEU A 218 -12.72 25.43 -1.91
N VAL A 219 -13.77 25.27 -2.79
CA VAL A 219 -14.73 26.39 -3.21
C VAL A 219 -16.20 26.08 -3.78
N ARG A 220 -17.13 27.04 -4.16
CA ARG A 220 -18.55 26.88 -4.74
C ARG A 220 -19.31 28.14 -5.43
N LYS A 221 -19.71 28.23 -6.75
CA LYS A 221 -21.08 28.45 -7.48
C LYS A 221 -21.13 28.89 -9.02
N ILE A 222 -22.15 28.51 -9.88
CA ILE A 222 -22.49 28.96 -11.31
C ILE A 222 -23.99 28.70 -11.76
N ILE A 223 -24.80 29.65 -12.30
CA ILE A 223 -26.08 29.33 -13.07
C ILE A 223 -26.40 30.22 -14.33
N ASP A 224 -25.97 31.48 -14.48
CA ASP A 224 -26.70 32.49 -15.30
C ASP A 224 -26.76 32.39 -16.86
N GLN A 225 -26.30 31.33 -17.55
CA GLN A 225 -26.04 31.36 -19.01
C GLN A 225 -27.01 30.59 -19.95
N GLY A 226 -28.17 30.14 -19.48
CA GLY A 226 -29.25 29.64 -20.38
C GLY A 226 -29.03 28.28 -21.06
N PHE A 227 -27.98 27.54 -20.68
CA PHE A 227 -27.77 26.12 -21.02
C PHE A 227 -28.34 25.13 -19.98
N ALA A 228 -28.95 25.68 -18.93
CA ALA A 228 -29.66 24.96 -17.90
C ALA A 228 -31.16 25.30 -17.96
N TYR A 229 -32.03 24.33 -17.63
CA TYR A 229 -33.48 24.55 -17.53
C TYR A 229 -34.04 23.93 -16.24
N GLU A 230 -35.08 24.54 -15.69
CA GLU A 230 -35.79 24.04 -14.50
C GLU A 230 -36.96 23.11 -14.88
N SER A 231 -37.18 22.08 -14.07
CA SER A 231 -38.31 21.16 -14.13
C SER A 231 -38.56 20.54 -12.74
N ASN A 232 -39.77 20.69 -12.19
CA ASN A 232 -40.20 20.16 -10.87
C ASN A 232 -39.27 20.50 -9.69
N GLY A 233 -38.75 21.72 -9.63
CA GLY A 233 -37.84 22.21 -8.58
C GLY A 233 -36.40 21.70 -8.71
N SER A 234 -36.08 20.98 -9.78
CA SER A 234 -34.73 20.55 -10.16
C SER A 234 -34.26 21.33 -11.39
N VAL A 235 -32.96 21.61 -11.49
CA VAL A 235 -32.34 22.23 -12.67
C VAL A 235 -31.52 21.17 -13.39
N TYR A 236 -31.70 21.05 -14.70
CA TYR A 236 -31.02 20.09 -15.57
C TYR A 236 -30.18 20.83 -16.62
N PHE A 237 -29.08 20.22 -17.05
CA PHE A 237 -28.26 20.72 -18.14
C PHE A 237 -28.76 20.16 -19.48
N ASP A 238 -28.98 21.02 -20.46
CA ASP A 238 -29.51 20.63 -21.77
C ASP A 238 -28.39 20.14 -22.70
N THR A 239 -28.17 18.82 -22.71
CA THR A 239 -27.07 18.19 -23.46
C THR A 239 -27.24 18.28 -24.97
N GLN A 240 -28.48 18.36 -25.44
CA GLN A 240 -28.81 18.49 -26.85
C GLN A 240 -28.55 19.92 -27.33
N LYS A 241 -29.07 20.93 -26.62
CA LYS A 241 -28.83 22.34 -26.92
C LYS A 241 -27.34 22.68 -26.86
N PHE A 242 -26.61 22.11 -25.90
CA PHE A 242 -25.16 22.24 -25.82
C PHE A 242 -24.46 21.64 -27.05
N SER A 243 -24.88 20.45 -27.51
CA SER A 243 -24.29 19.79 -28.68
C SER A 243 -24.59 20.49 -30.02
N GLU A 244 -25.65 21.30 -30.09
CA GLU A 244 -26.08 22.04 -31.27
C GLU A 244 -25.48 23.45 -31.35
N ALA A 245 -24.88 23.96 -30.26
CA ALA A 245 -24.28 25.28 -30.19
C ALA A 245 -22.86 25.30 -30.79
N ASP A 246 -22.52 26.40 -31.49
CA ASP A 246 -21.23 26.54 -32.18
C ASP A 246 -20.06 26.44 -31.20
N GLY A 247 -19.13 25.52 -31.46
CA GLY A 247 -17.94 25.29 -30.62
C GLY A 247 -18.12 24.34 -29.44
N HIS A 248 -19.29 23.75 -29.24
CA HIS A 248 -19.58 22.90 -28.07
C HIS A 248 -19.78 21.43 -28.45
N PHE A 249 -19.19 20.50 -27.68
CA PHE A 249 -19.19 19.07 -27.98
C PHE A 249 -19.43 18.20 -26.74
N TYR A 250 -20.57 17.52 -26.66
CA TYR A 250 -20.88 16.59 -25.57
C TYR A 250 -20.27 15.19 -25.79
N ALA A 251 -19.86 14.53 -24.69
CA ALA A 251 -19.14 13.25 -24.67
C ALA A 251 -17.77 13.27 -25.38
N LYS A 252 -16.96 14.30 -25.11
CA LYS A 252 -15.69 14.59 -25.81
C LYS A 252 -14.55 13.65 -25.38
N LEU A 253 -14.55 13.22 -24.12
CA LEU A 253 -13.54 12.34 -23.54
C LEU A 253 -13.79 10.88 -23.92
N VAL A 254 -15.04 10.42 -23.91
CA VAL A 254 -15.39 9.04 -24.33
C VAL A 254 -16.49 9.05 -25.40
N PRO A 255 -16.17 9.37 -26.67
CA PRO A 255 -17.17 9.45 -27.75
C PRO A 255 -17.95 8.15 -27.96
N ALA A 256 -17.35 6.99 -27.64
CA ALA A 256 -17.99 5.68 -27.73
C ALA A 256 -19.05 5.41 -26.65
N ALA A 257 -19.03 6.15 -25.53
CA ALA A 257 -20.02 6.04 -24.47
C ALA A 257 -21.28 6.89 -24.74
N TYR A 258 -21.29 7.69 -25.82
CA TYR A 258 -22.43 8.51 -26.22
C TYR A 258 -23.69 7.66 -26.42
N GLY A 259 -24.73 7.93 -25.64
CA GLY A 259 -25.99 7.18 -25.66
C GLY A 259 -25.99 5.85 -24.91
N ASN A 260 -24.93 5.50 -24.17
CA ASN A 260 -24.93 4.33 -23.30
C ASN A 260 -25.76 4.59 -22.04
N GLN A 261 -27.03 4.17 -22.10
CA GLN A 261 -28.04 4.41 -21.06
C GLN A 261 -27.63 3.89 -19.68
N LYS A 262 -26.92 2.75 -19.59
CA LYS A 262 -26.53 2.16 -18.31
C LYS A 262 -25.50 3.02 -17.58
N LEU A 263 -24.46 3.48 -18.29
CA LEU A 263 -23.40 4.33 -17.72
C LEU A 263 -23.92 5.73 -17.35
N LEU A 264 -24.88 6.25 -18.12
CA LEU A 264 -25.53 7.54 -17.82
C LEU A 264 -26.38 7.47 -16.55
N GLN A 265 -27.18 6.39 -16.38
CA GLN A 265 -28.02 6.19 -15.19
C GLN A 265 -27.20 5.99 -13.91
N GLU A 266 -26.06 5.30 -13.99
CA GLU A 266 -25.13 5.13 -12.87
C GLU A 266 -24.52 6.47 -12.40
N GLY A 267 -24.35 7.45 -13.30
CA GLY A 267 -23.81 8.78 -13.00
C GLY A 267 -24.78 9.73 -12.28
N GLU A 268 -26.08 9.41 -12.21
CA GLU A 268 -27.10 10.30 -11.64
C GLU A 268 -27.41 10.04 -10.16
N GLY A 269 -26.89 8.94 -9.61
CA GLY A 269 -27.04 8.56 -8.21
C GLY A 269 -28.34 7.79 -7.89
N ASP A 270 -28.24 6.88 -6.92
CA ASP A 270 -29.27 5.88 -6.56
C ASP A 270 -30.62 6.49 -6.16
N LEU A 271 -30.66 7.74 -5.66
CA LEU A 271 -31.89 8.38 -5.16
C LEU A 271 -32.73 9.02 -6.28
N SER A 272 -32.20 9.03 -7.52
CA SER A 272 -32.78 9.70 -8.69
C SER A 272 -33.59 8.78 -9.60
N ILE A 273 -33.56 7.45 -9.39
CA ILE A 273 -34.12 6.40 -10.29
C ILE A 273 -35.64 6.18 -10.10
N GLY A 274 -36.40 7.23 -9.78
CA GLY A 274 -37.86 7.13 -9.72
C GLY A 274 -38.48 7.14 -11.12
N ALA A 275 -39.47 6.27 -11.39
CA ALA A 275 -40.21 6.25 -12.66
C ALA A 275 -40.82 7.61 -13.03
N ASP A 276 -41.12 8.45 -12.03
CA ASP A 276 -41.66 9.79 -12.21
C ASP A 276 -40.61 10.80 -12.72
N ARG A 277 -39.32 10.65 -12.35
CA ARG A 277 -38.23 11.57 -12.77
C ARG A 277 -37.70 11.30 -14.18
N LEU A 278 -37.79 10.05 -14.67
CA LEU A 278 -37.43 9.71 -16.05
C LEU A 278 -38.34 10.41 -17.09
N ARG A 279 -39.54 10.85 -16.67
CA ARG A 279 -40.48 11.62 -17.51
C ARG A 279 -40.24 13.14 -17.47
N GLU A 280 -39.43 13.64 -16.52
CA GLU A 280 -39.17 15.08 -16.35
C GLU A 280 -38.12 15.62 -17.32
N LYS A 281 -37.28 14.73 -17.87
CA LYS A 281 -36.19 15.10 -18.77
C LYS A 281 -36.65 15.18 -20.21
N ARG A 282 -36.07 16.11 -20.97
CA ARG A 282 -36.29 16.22 -22.41
C ARG A 282 -35.56 15.11 -23.16
N SER A 283 -34.34 14.81 -22.74
CA SER A 283 -33.52 13.71 -23.23
C SER A 283 -33.05 12.81 -22.08
N GLN A 284 -32.88 11.52 -22.35
CA GLN A 284 -32.32 10.58 -21.38
C GLN A 284 -30.84 10.83 -21.07
N ALA A 285 -30.14 11.60 -21.91
CA ALA A 285 -28.74 11.98 -21.69
C ALA A 285 -28.58 13.21 -20.79
N ASP A 286 -29.68 13.92 -20.48
CA ASP A 286 -29.65 15.11 -19.64
C ASP A 286 -29.38 14.74 -18.18
N PHE A 287 -28.49 15.50 -17.55
CA PHE A 287 -28.06 15.31 -16.17
C PHE A 287 -28.46 16.50 -15.28
N ALA A 288 -28.62 16.25 -13.98
CA ALA A 288 -29.05 17.25 -13.02
C ALA A 288 -27.91 18.19 -12.61
N LEU A 289 -28.17 19.49 -12.63
CA LEU A 289 -27.36 20.55 -12.01
C LEU A 289 -27.83 20.85 -10.59
N TRP A 290 -29.15 20.81 -10.36
CA TRP A 290 -29.78 21.00 -9.07
C TRP A 290 -30.86 19.94 -8.92
N LYS A 291 -30.85 19.18 -7.83
CA LYS A 291 -31.84 18.15 -7.53
C LYS A 291 -32.77 18.68 -6.45
N ALA A 292 -34.07 18.69 -6.72
CA ALA A 292 -35.08 18.90 -5.67
C ALA A 292 -34.94 17.83 -4.58
N SER A 293 -34.87 18.27 -3.33
CA SER A 293 -34.69 17.38 -2.18
C SER A 293 -36.04 16.82 -1.73
N LYS A 294 -36.08 15.52 -1.45
CA LYS A 294 -37.25 14.83 -0.89
C LYS A 294 -37.27 14.94 0.64
N PRO A 295 -38.42 14.70 1.30
CA PRO A 295 -38.44 14.50 2.75
C PRO A 295 -37.45 13.39 3.15
N GLY A 296 -36.59 13.65 4.14
CA GLY A 296 -35.50 12.73 4.47
C GLY A 296 -34.15 13.05 3.82
N GLU A 297 -34.02 14.14 3.05
CA GLU A 297 -32.78 14.55 2.38
C GLU A 297 -32.39 15.99 2.75
N PRO A 298 -31.08 16.32 2.81
CA PRO A 298 -30.64 17.69 3.07
C PRO A 298 -31.04 18.62 1.92
N ALA A 299 -31.35 19.87 2.25
CA ALA A 299 -31.79 20.85 1.27
C ALA A 299 -31.29 22.27 1.59
N TRP A 300 -30.98 23.01 0.52
CA TRP A 300 -30.63 24.43 0.53
C TRP A 300 -31.65 25.21 -0.27
N LYS A 301 -31.88 26.48 0.12
CA LYS A 301 -32.75 27.38 -0.64
C LYS A 301 -32.07 27.80 -1.94
N SER A 302 -32.81 27.77 -3.05
CA SER A 302 -32.40 28.29 -4.35
C SER A 302 -33.57 29.00 -5.05
N PRO A 303 -33.32 29.77 -6.12
CA PRO A 303 -34.37 30.34 -6.96
C PRO A 303 -35.36 29.30 -7.54
N TRP A 304 -34.95 28.03 -7.63
CA TRP A 304 -35.74 26.93 -8.18
C TRP A 304 -36.38 26.07 -7.08
N GLY A 305 -36.40 26.55 -5.83
CA GLY A 305 -36.91 25.82 -4.68
C GLY A 305 -35.82 25.11 -3.88
N SER A 306 -36.25 24.33 -2.89
CA SER A 306 -35.35 23.62 -1.97
C SER A 306 -34.75 22.38 -2.62
N GLY A 307 -33.42 22.29 -2.61
CA GLY A 307 -32.72 21.17 -3.24
C GLY A 307 -31.24 21.12 -2.91
N ARG A 308 -30.47 20.39 -3.70
CA ARG A 308 -29.02 20.23 -3.57
C ARG A 308 -28.34 20.22 -4.95
N PRO A 309 -27.05 20.54 -5.06
CA PRO A 309 -26.35 20.43 -6.34
C PRO A 309 -26.32 18.99 -6.87
N GLY A 310 -26.18 18.86 -8.18
CA GLY A 310 -25.82 17.60 -8.84
C GLY A 310 -24.31 17.36 -8.81
N TRP A 311 -23.91 16.08 -8.88
CA TRP A 311 -22.52 15.66 -8.69
C TRP A 311 -21.50 16.40 -9.57
N HIS A 312 -21.81 16.61 -10.85
CA HIS A 312 -20.88 17.20 -11.82
C HIS A 312 -20.72 18.72 -11.64
N ILE A 313 -21.81 19.43 -11.31
CA ILE A 313 -21.78 20.90 -11.30
C ILE A 313 -20.88 21.43 -10.20
N GLU A 314 -20.70 20.68 -9.12
CA GLU A 314 -19.81 21.03 -8.02
C GLU A 314 -18.37 21.25 -8.52
N CYS A 315 -17.83 20.30 -9.27
CA CYS A 315 -16.45 20.35 -9.76
C CYS A 315 -16.23 21.46 -10.79
N SER A 316 -17.09 21.56 -11.81
CA SER A 316 -17.05 22.64 -12.82
C SER A 316 -16.97 24.01 -12.18
N VAL A 317 -17.82 24.21 -11.18
CA VAL A 317 -17.97 25.43 -10.43
C VAL A 317 -16.74 25.74 -9.57
N MET A 318 -16.25 24.74 -8.83
CA MET A 318 -15.10 24.85 -7.95
C MET A 318 -13.84 25.20 -8.71
N ALA A 319 -13.56 24.37 -9.71
CA ALA A 319 -12.40 24.50 -10.56
C ALA A 319 -12.40 25.84 -11.29
N SER A 320 -13.54 26.23 -11.87
CA SER A 320 -13.66 27.52 -12.58
C SER A 320 -13.49 28.74 -11.68
N LYS A 321 -13.89 28.63 -10.40
CA LYS A 321 -13.78 29.74 -9.46
C LYS A 321 -12.35 29.91 -8.94
N GLU A 322 -11.63 28.81 -8.71
CA GLU A 322 -10.25 28.86 -8.19
C GLU A 322 -9.20 29.04 -9.27
N CYS A 323 -9.35 28.36 -10.41
CA CYS A 323 -8.37 28.34 -11.49
C CYS A 323 -8.75 29.26 -12.67
N GLY A 324 -9.99 29.75 -12.70
CA GLY A 324 -10.49 30.62 -13.76
C GLY A 324 -11.04 29.88 -14.99
N PRO A 325 -11.09 30.54 -16.16
CA PRO A 325 -11.79 30.02 -17.35
C PRO A 325 -11.05 28.92 -18.11
N VAL A 326 -9.76 28.70 -17.82
CA VAL A 326 -8.93 27.70 -18.49
C VAL A 326 -8.05 27.00 -17.46
N LEU A 327 -8.16 25.68 -17.40
CA LEU A 327 -7.31 24.77 -16.67
C LEU A 327 -6.21 24.24 -17.59
N ASP A 328 -4.97 24.26 -17.12
CA ASP A 328 -3.89 23.55 -17.81
C ASP A 328 -4.11 22.05 -17.67
N ILE A 329 -4.27 21.56 -16.44
CA ILE A 329 -4.39 20.14 -16.14
C ILE A 329 -5.67 19.86 -15.34
N HIS A 330 -6.43 18.85 -15.77
CA HIS A 330 -7.50 18.28 -14.98
C HIS A 330 -7.31 16.77 -14.80
N THR A 331 -7.29 16.30 -13.55
CA THR A 331 -7.03 14.89 -13.20
C THR A 331 -8.16 14.19 -12.46
N GLY A 332 -8.25 12.88 -12.64
CA GLY A 332 -9.14 11.99 -11.88
C GLY A 332 -8.97 10.54 -12.31
N GLY A 333 -9.58 9.60 -11.60
CA GLY A 333 -9.57 8.19 -12.03
C GLY A 333 -10.23 8.00 -13.39
N VAL A 334 -9.84 6.99 -14.16
CA VAL A 334 -10.42 6.71 -15.48
C VAL A 334 -11.94 6.49 -15.44
N ASP A 335 -12.50 6.04 -14.31
CA ASP A 335 -13.95 5.97 -14.06
C ASP A 335 -14.66 7.34 -14.14
N LEU A 336 -13.95 8.43 -13.84
CA LEU A 336 -14.50 9.79 -13.90
C LEU A 336 -14.50 10.38 -15.32
N LYS A 337 -13.76 9.75 -16.25
CA LYS A 337 -13.67 10.21 -17.64
C LYS A 337 -15.06 10.37 -18.28
N PHE A 338 -15.97 9.45 -17.96
CA PHE A 338 -17.38 9.55 -18.32
C PHE A 338 -18.27 8.90 -17.25
N PRO A 339 -19.39 9.53 -16.85
CA PRO A 339 -19.91 10.78 -17.39
C PRO A 339 -19.33 12.04 -16.71
N HIS A 340 -18.55 11.89 -15.63
CA HIS A 340 -18.25 13.01 -14.73
C HIS A 340 -17.50 14.18 -15.39
N HIS A 341 -16.27 13.98 -15.84
CA HIS A 341 -15.47 15.04 -16.47
C HIS A 341 -16.05 15.51 -17.81
N ASP A 342 -16.75 14.65 -18.55
CA ASP A 342 -17.44 15.04 -19.78
C ASP A 342 -18.60 16.01 -19.50
N ASN A 343 -19.33 15.78 -18.41
CA ASN A 343 -20.38 16.68 -17.95
C ASN A 343 -19.79 17.98 -17.39
N GLU A 344 -18.63 17.91 -16.74
CA GLU A 344 -17.94 19.12 -16.26
C GLU A 344 -17.50 20.02 -17.41
N LEU A 345 -16.87 19.41 -18.41
CA LEU A 345 -16.47 20.10 -19.63
C LEU A 345 -17.67 20.76 -20.30
N ALA A 346 -18.79 20.04 -20.39
CA ALA A 346 -20.01 20.61 -20.96
C ALA A 346 -20.54 21.82 -20.18
N GLN A 347 -20.60 21.71 -18.85
CA GLN A 347 -21.07 22.79 -17.98
C GLN A 347 -20.18 24.04 -18.05
N ALA A 348 -18.87 23.86 -17.98
CA ALA A 348 -17.93 24.97 -17.94
C ALA A 348 -17.73 25.62 -19.30
N GLU A 349 -17.59 24.83 -20.39
CA GLU A 349 -17.52 25.37 -21.75
C GLU A 349 -18.80 26.15 -22.09
N ALA A 350 -19.98 25.67 -21.67
CA ALA A 350 -21.25 26.38 -21.83
C ALA A 350 -21.29 27.72 -21.08
N TYR A 351 -20.73 27.77 -19.86
CA TYR A 351 -20.68 28.98 -19.06
C TYR A 351 -19.75 30.04 -19.66
N PHE A 352 -18.56 29.63 -20.12
CA PHE A 352 -17.55 30.55 -20.65
C PHE A 352 -17.70 30.85 -22.15
N GLY A 353 -18.48 30.05 -22.88
CA GLY A 353 -18.69 30.23 -24.32
C GLY A 353 -17.47 29.88 -25.19
N HIS A 354 -16.57 29.00 -24.72
CA HIS A 354 -15.45 28.50 -25.50
C HIS A 354 -15.14 27.02 -25.22
N SER A 355 -14.46 26.35 -26.15
CA SER A 355 -14.32 24.89 -26.22
C SER A 355 -13.04 24.31 -25.57
N HIS A 356 -12.42 25.07 -24.68
CA HIS A 356 -11.08 24.77 -24.15
C HIS A 356 -10.96 25.12 -22.67
N TRP A 357 -12.00 24.80 -21.90
CA TRP A 357 -11.96 24.93 -20.44
C TRP A 357 -10.83 24.10 -19.81
N VAL A 358 -10.47 22.95 -20.39
CA VAL A 358 -9.31 22.14 -19.99
C VAL A 358 -8.40 21.90 -21.19
N ARG A 359 -7.09 22.11 -21.02
CA ARG A 359 -6.08 21.81 -22.05
C ARG A 359 -5.66 20.33 -22.05
N TYR A 360 -5.36 19.78 -20.86
CA TYR A 360 -4.87 18.41 -20.69
C TYR A 360 -5.67 17.64 -19.64
N PHE A 361 -6.32 16.55 -20.06
CA PHE A 361 -6.97 15.61 -19.15
C PHE A 361 -6.08 14.39 -18.89
N LEU A 362 -5.66 14.18 -17.65
CA LEU A 362 -4.84 13.02 -17.25
C LEU A 362 -5.66 12.09 -16.35
N HIS A 363 -5.94 10.88 -16.84
CA HIS A 363 -6.71 9.89 -16.10
C HIS A 363 -5.82 8.73 -15.62
N SER A 364 -5.82 8.45 -14.32
CA SER A 364 -5.12 7.28 -13.79
C SER A 364 -5.88 6.00 -14.12
N GLY A 365 -5.14 4.95 -14.46
CA GLY A 365 -5.73 3.64 -14.75
C GLY A 365 -6.35 2.97 -13.51
N HIS A 366 -7.20 1.96 -13.74
CA HIS A 366 -7.84 1.23 -12.63
C HIS A 366 -6.83 0.44 -11.79
N LEU A 367 -7.28 0.02 -10.61
CA LEU A 367 -6.60 -0.97 -9.78
C LEU A 367 -7.43 -2.25 -9.68
N THR A 368 -6.85 -3.39 -10.02
CA THR A 368 -7.40 -4.73 -9.77
C THR A 368 -6.68 -5.39 -8.59
N ILE A 369 -7.31 -6.37 -7.94
CA ILE A 369 -6.65 -7.22 -6.92
C ILE A 369 -6.69 -8.65 -7.43
N SER A 370 -5.51 -9.25 -7.64
CA SER A 370 -5.38 -10.62 -8.15
C SER A 370 -6.26 -10.89 -9.39
N GLY A 371 -6.32 -9.93 -10.30
CA GLY A 371 -7.13 -9.99 -11.53
C GLY A 371 -8.63 -9.67 -11.38
N CYS A 372 -9.12 -9.44 -10.16
CA CYS A 372 -10.53 -9.08 -9.91
C CYS A 372 -10.73 -7.56 -9.84
N LYS A 373 -11.83 -7.06 -10.42
CA LYS A 373 -12.23 -5.65 -10.31
C LYS A 373 -12.58 -5.32 -8.85
N MET A 374 -11.94 -4.30 -8.31
CA MET A 374 -12.25 -3.78 -6.98
C MET A 374 -13.43 -2.82 -7.07
N SER A 375 -14.43 -2.96 -6.18
CA SER A 375 -15.42 -1.91 -6.00
C SER A 375 -16.02 -1.90 -4.60
N LYS A 376 -16.38 -0.70 -4.10
CA LYS A 376 -17.13 -0.56 -2.85
C LYS A 376 -18.47 -1.29 -2.90
N SER A 377 -19.13 -1.32 -4.06
CA SER A 377 -20.40 -2.04 -4.26
C SER A 377 -20.29 -3.55 -4.11
N LEU A 378 -19.12 -4.15 -4.39
CA LEU A 378 -18.89 -5.59 -4.24
C LEU A 378 -18.33 -5.98 -2.86
N LYS A 379 -18.13 -4.99 -1.97
CA LYS A 379 -17.52 -5.14 -0.64
C LYS A 379 -16.19 -5.94 -0.65
N ASN A 380 -15.45 -5.87 -1.76
CA ASN A 380 -14.22 -6.63 -2.02
C ASN A 380 -12.97 -5.73 -2.10
N PHE A 381 -12.99 -4.58 -1.43
CA PHE A 381 -11.90 -3.60 -1.47
C PHE A 381 -10.94 -3.76 -0.29
N ILE A 382 -9.67 -3.46 -0.53
CA ILE A 382 -8.64 -3.33 0.51
C ILE A 382 -8.53 -1.86 0.86
N THR A 383 -8.76 -1.52 2.13
CA THR A 383 -8.57 -0.18 2.65
C THR A 383 -7.10 0.22 2.63
N ILE A 384 -6.82 1.52 2.62
CA ILE A 384 -5.43 2.02 2.69
C ILE A 384 -4.77 1.54 3.99
N ARG A 385 -5.51 1.52 5.10
CA ARG A 385 -4.99 1.05 6.40
C ARG A 385 -4.63 -0.43 6.40
N GLU A 386 -5.46 -1.28 5.79
CA GLU A 386 -5.14 -2.71 5.64
C GLU A 386 -3.90 -2.94 4.78
N ALA A 387 -3.72 -2.17 3.70
CA ALA A 387 -2.51 -2.24 2.89
C ALA A 387 -1.28 -1.75 3.67
N LEU A 388 -1.42 -0.66 4.43
CA LEU A 388 -0.34 -0.10 5.27
C LEU A 388 0.03 -0.99 6.46
N ALA A 389 -0.88 -1.85 6.92
CA ALA A 389 -0.57 -2.86 7.93
C ALA A 389 0.38 -3.95 7.40
N GLN A 390 0.42 -4.16 6.08
CA GLN A 390 1.25 -5.19 5.44
C GLN A 390 2.50 -4.61 4.76
N HIS A 391 2.40 -3.39 4.24
CA HIS A 391 3.46 -2.75 3.45
C HIS A 391 3.68 -1.31 3.88
N SER A 392 4.92 -0.85 3.84
CA SER A 392 5.22 0.56 4.11
C SER A 392 4.69 1.46 2.99
N PRO A 393 4.40 2.73 3.29
CA PRO A 393 4.01 3.72 2.28
C PRO A 393 4.99 3.77 1.11
N ARG A 394 6.29 3.66 1.40
CA ARG A 394 7.36 3.64 0.40
C ARG A 394 7.22 2.48 -0.58
N LYS A 395 6.97 1.26 -0.10
CA LYS A 395 6.77 0.08 -0.96
C LYS A 395 5.56 0.26 -1.87
N LEU A 396 4.46 0.80 -1.35
CA LEU A 396 3.26 1.09 -2.16
C LEU A 396 3.56 2.12 -3.25
N ARG A 397 4.30 3.19 -2.93
CA ARG A 397 4.73 4.19 -3.91
C ARG A 397 5.66 3.60 -4.97
N LEU A 398 6.64 2.79 -4.57
CA LEU A 398 7.53 2.07 -5.50
C LEU A 398 6.74 1.14 -6.44
N ALA A 399 5.77 0.40 -5.92
CA ALA A 399 4.89 -0.43 -6.74
C ALA A 399 4.20 0.40 -7.84
N PHE A 400 3.72 1.59 -7.51
CA PHE A 400 3.05 2.46 -8.48
C PHE A 400 4.02 3.15 -9.45
N LEU A 401 5.23 3.51 -9.02
CA LEU A 401 6.28 4.07 -9.87
C LEU A 401 6.77 3.08 -10.93
N LEU A 402 6.76 1.78 -10.59
CA LEU A 402 7.17 0.70 -11.49
C LEU A 402 6.14 0.40 -12.60
N HIS A 403 4.97 1.05 -12.56
CA HIS A 403 3.87 0.82 -13.49
C HIS A 403 3.43 2.14 -14.11
N SER A 404 3.04 2.13 -15.38
CA SER A 404 2.56 3.34 -16.05
C SER A 404 1.33 3.89 -15.33
N TRP A 405 1.30 5.19 -15.04
CA TRP A 405 0.21 5.82 -14.29
C TRP A 405 -1.16 5.74 -14.98
N LYS A 406 -1.18 5.71 -16.32
CA LYS A 406 -2.42 5.69 -17.12
C LYS A 406 -3.00 4.29 -17.32
N ASP A 407 -2.20 3.25 -17.12
CA ASP A 407 -2.59 1.87 -17.38
C ASP A 407 -3.15 1.21 -16.12
N THR A 408 -3.97 0.17 -16.31
CA THR A 408 -4.49 -0.66 -15.21
C THR A 408 -3.34 -1.35 -14.49
N LEU A 409 -3.36 -1.27 -13.16
CA LEU A 409 -2.41 -1.95 -12.28
C LEU A 409 -3.10 -3.11 -11.57
N ASP A 410 -2.44 -4.27 -11.53
CA ASP A 410 -2.86 -5.37 -10.67
C ASP A 410 -2.07 -5.36 -9.35
N TYR A 411 -2.80 -5.20 -8.24
CA TYR A 411 -2.26 -5.31 -6.90
C TYR A 411 -2.19 -6.79 -6.51
N SER A 412 -0.97 -7.32 -6.44
CA SER A 412 -0.68 -8.71 -6.12
C SER A 412 0.62 -8.84 -5.33
N ASP A 413 0.86 -10.01 -4.77
CA ASP A 413 2.10 -10.31 -4.04
C ASP A 413 3.33 -10.18 -4.94
N GLU A 414 3.22 -10.51 -6.23
CA GLU A 414 4.29 -10.34 -7.21
C GLU A 414 4.66 -8.87 -7.41
N THR A 415 3.65 -8.00 -7.56
CA THR A 415 3.82 -6.55 -7.69
C THR A 415 4.54 -5.98 -6.46
N MET A 416 4.15 -6.42 -5.26
CA MET A 416 4.76 -5.95 -4.02
C MET A 416 6.15 -6.53 -3.78
N THR A 417 6.39 -7.77 -4.19
CA THR A 417 7.73 -8.40 -4.15
C THR A 417 8.71 -7.66 -5.05
N LEU A 418 8.27 -7.26 -6.25
CA LEU A 418 9.09 -6.44 -7.14
C LEU A 418 9.43 -5.10 -6.49
N ALA A 419 8.46 -4.39 -5.90
CA ALA A 419 8.69 -3.14 -5.20
C ALA A 419 9.68 -3.29 -4.03
N ALA A 420 9.55 -4.35 -3.22
CA ALA A 420 10.47 -4.65 -2.14
C ALA A 420 11.89 -4.95 -2.65
N SER A 421 12.03 -5.62 -3.80
CA SER A 421 13.34 -5.87 -4.41
C SER A 421 14.05 -4.59 -4.85
N TYR A 422 13.31 -3.59 -5.35
CA TYR A 422 13.85 -2.28 -5.70
C TYR A 422 14.28 -1.52 -4.45
N GLU A 423 13.44 -1.52 -3.41
CA GLU A 423 13.79 -0.89 -2.13
C GLU A 423 15.09 -1.46 -1.55
N ARG A 424 15.23 -2.79 -1.53
CA ARG A 424 16.45 -3.47 -1.06
C ARG A 424 17.67 -3.07 -1.89
N GLN A 425 17.57 -3.10 -3.22
CA GLN A 425 18.67 -2.70 -4.11
C GLN A 425 19.13 -1.26 -3.86
N PHE A 426 18.19 -0.32 -3.68
CA PHE A 426 18.52 1.06 -3.34
C PHE A 426 19.20 1.16 -1.98
N ALA A 427 18.67 0.48 -0.95
CA ALA A 427 19.24 0.51 0.40
C ALA A 427 20.68 -0.05 0.42
N ASP A 428 20.91 -1.19 -0.23
CA ASP A 428 22.23 -1.81 -0.33
C ASP A 428 23.22 -0.93 -1.11
N PHE A 429 22.76 -0.28 -2.19
CA PHE A 429 23.58 0.68 -2.93
C PHE A 429 24.03 1.85 -2.06
N PHE A 430 23.12 2.50 -1.34
CA PHE A 430 23.46 3.62 -0.46
C PHE A 430 24.42 3.21 0.65
N TYR A 431 24.21 2.02 1.21
CA TYR A 431 25.12 1.43 2.19
C TYR A 431 26.52 1.20 1.62
N ASN A 432 26.62 0.59 0.45
CA ASN A 432 27.88 0.30 -0.21
C ASN A 432 28.67 1.56 -0.57
N VAL A 433 27.98 2.62 -1.02
CA VAL A 433 28.59 3.93 -1.27
C VAL A 433 29.08 4.56 0.03
N ALA A 434 28.28 4.54 1.10
CA ALA A 434 28.70 5.04 2.40
C ALA A 434 29.95 4.31 2.93
N ARG A 435 30.02 2.99 2.73
CA ARG A 435 31.18 2.17 3.09
C ARG A 435 32.44 2.58 2.31
N ALA A 436 32.34 2.74 0.99
CA ALA A 436 33.48 3.14 0.16
C ALA A 436 34.03 4.53 0.55
N VAL A 437 33.16 5.45 0.99
CA VAL A 437 33.57 6.76 1.50
C VAL A 437 34.35 6.64 2.82
N GLU A 438 33.90 5.80 3.73
CA GLU A 438 34.57 5.56 5.02
C GLU A 438 35.93 4.87 4.83
N GLU A 439 36.01 3.89 3.92
CA GLU A 439 37.26 3.20 3.59
C GLU A 439 38.31 4.16 3.01
N LEU A 440 37.91 5.10 2.15
CA LEU A 440 38.81 6.13 1.61
C LEU A 440 39.32 7.10 2.68
N GLN A 441 38.52 7.41 3.71
CA GLN A 441 38.95 8.28 4.81
C GLN A 441 39.99 7.59 5.71
N LEU A 442 39.96 6.26 5.79
CA LEU A 442 40.86 5.45 6.61
C LEU A 442 42.11 4.99 5.84
N SER A 443 42.09 5.01 4.51
CA SER A 443 43.22 4.56 3.69
C SER A 443 44.27 5.66 3.52
N SER A 444 45.55 5.26 3.53
CA SER A 444 46.69 6.11 3.19
C SER A 444 47.12 5.98 1.72
N GLU A 445 46.50 5.07 0.97
CA GLU A 445 46.79 4.80 -0.45
C GLU A 445 46.00 5.77 -1.36
N SER A 446 46.71 6.53 -2.21
CA SER A 446 46.11 7.39 -3.22
C SER A 446 45.92 6.65 -4.55
N ASP A 447 44.86 5.84 -4.66
CA ASP A 447 44.41 5.39 -5.99
C ASP A 447 43.61 6.50 -6.65
N SER A 448 44.14 7.04 -7.75
CA SER A 448 43.52 8.13 -8.53
C SER A 448 42.85 7.64 -9.82
N SER A 449 42.85 6.33 -10.08
CA SER A 449 42.27 5.78 -11.29
C SER A 449 40.74 5.93 -11.29
N VAL A 450 40.20 6.42 -12.41
CA VAL A 450 38.77 6.63 -12.63
C VAL A 450 38.31 5.70 -13.74
N ALA A 451 37.22 4.97 -13.51
CA ALA A 451 36.60 4.15 -14.54
C ALA A 451 35.84 5.05 -15.53
N GLU A 452 36.40 5.27 -16.72
CA GLU A 452 35.85 6.18 -17.74
C GLU A 452 34.40 5.80 -18.12
N ASP A 453 34.11 4.51 -18.28
CA ASP A 453 32.76 4.02 -18.60
C ASP A 453 31.74 4.41 -17.51
N PHE A 454 32.12 4.25 -16.23
CA PHE A 454 31.26 4.63 -15.11
C PHE A 454 31.10 6.15 -15.02
N ALA A 455 32.18 6.91 -15.24
CA ALA A 455 32.13 8.37 -15.29
C ALA A 455 31.16 8.86 -16.38
N GLY A 456 31.17 8.25 -17.57
CA GLY A 456 30.22 8.54 -18.65
C GLY A 456 28.77 8.20 -18.29
N GLN A 457 28.54 7.10 -17.56
CA GLN A 457 27.22 6.77 -17.06
C GLN A 457 26.69 7.77 -16.03
N VAL A 458 27.53 8.18 -15.06
CA VAL A 458 27.16 9.19 -14.06
C VAL A 458 26.91 10.55 -14.72
N ALA A 459 27.73 10.93 -15.72
CA ALA A 459 27.56 12.19 -16.44
C ALA A 459 26.27 12.26 -17.26
N SER A 460 25.83 11.14 -17.84
CA SER A 460 24.60 11.06 -18.65
C SER A 460 23.34 10.70 -17.83
N PHE A 461 23.47 10.45 -16.53
CA PHE A 461 22.39 9.98 -15.67
C PHE A 461 21.20 10.96 -15.65
N ASP A 462 21.46 12.22 -15.32
CA ASP A 462 20.41 13.23 -15.20
C ASP A 462 19.69 13.47 -16.54
N ASP A 463 20.42 13.45 -17.66
CA ASP A 463 19.85 13.60 -19.01
C ASP A 463 18.93 12.44 -19.38
N LYS A 464 19.32 11.19 -19.07
CA LYS A 464 18.50 10.00 -19.30
C LYS A 464 17.23 10.01 -18.44
N ILE A 465 17.35 10.41 -17.16
CA ILE A 465 16.19 10.58 -16.28
C ILE A 465 15.27 11.67 -16.84
N ARG A 466 15.83 12.80 -17.28
CA ARG A 466 15.07 13.90 -17.88
C ARG A 466 14.33 13.47 -19.13
N GLU A 467 14.97 12.70 -20.01
CA GLU A 467 14.36 12.16 -21.23
C GLU A 467 13.17 11.25 -20.89
N ALA A 468 13.34 10.32 -19.94
CA ALA A 468 12.28 9.45 -19.48
C ALA A 468 11.09 10.23 -18.90
N LEU A 469 11.36 11.22 -18.05
CA LEU A 469 10.31 12.05 -17.45
C LEU A 469 9.63 12.99 -18.45
N CYS A 470 10.36 13.46 -19.47
CA CYS A 470 9.76 14.24 -20.56
C CYS A 470 8.83 13.40 -21.44
N ASP A 471 9.01 12.07 -21.50
CA ASP A 471 8.13 11.18 -22.23
C ASP A 471 6.99 10.65 -21.35
N ASN A 472 5.96 11.48 -21.14
CA ASN A 472 4.76 11.10 -20.39
C ASN A 472 5.02 10.70 -18.93
N LEU A 473 5.99 11.37 -18.29
CA LEU A 473 6.34 11.13 -16.89
C LEU A 473 6.67 9.65 -16.65
N ASP A 474 7.51 9.05 -17.49
CA ASP A 474 7.83 7.61 -17.43
C ASP A 474 8.71 7.28 -16.21
N THR A 475 8.06 7.12 -15.07
CA THR A 475 8.69 6.76 -13.80
C THR A 475 9.29 5.37 -13.85
N ARG A 476 8.71 4.43 -14.59
CA ARG A 476 9.23 3.07 -14.71
C ARG A 476 10.60 3.08 -15.40
N ARG A 477 10.70 3.74 -16.56
CA ARG A 477 11.98 3.89 -17.28
C ARG A 477 13.02 4.59 -16.42
N SER A 478 12.63 5.61 -15.65
CA SER A 478 13.54 6.29 -14.73
C SER A 478 14.12 5.37 -13.64
N LEU A 479 13.32 4.44 -13.10
CA LEU A 479 13.78 3.49 -12.08
C LEU A 479 14.68 2.40 -12.68
N ILE A 480 14.43 1.99 -13.93
CA ILE A 480 15.32 1.08 -14.67
C ILE A 480 16.69 1.74 -14.89
N ILE A 481 16.72 3.02 -15.30
CA ILE A 481 17.97 3.78 -15.43
C ILE A 481 18.74 3.84 -14.10
N CYS A 482 18.03 4.00 -12.98
CA CYS A 482 18.66 3.92 -11.65
C CYS A 482 19.25 2.53 -11.39
N GLN A 483 18.51 1.46 -11.68
CA GLN A 483 18.97 0.09 -11.49
C GLN A 483 20.23 -0.22 -12.31
N GLU A 484 20.27 0.21 -13.58
CA GLU A 484 21.44 0.05 -14.45
C GLU A 484 22.67 0.78 -13.90
N ALA A 485 22.50 2.03 -13.45
CA ALA A 485 23.59 2.82 -12.86
C ALA A 485 24.09 2.22 -11.54
N ILE A 486 23.17 1.71 -10.70
CA ILE A 486 23.50 1.03 -9.45
C ILE A 486 24.24 -0.29 -9.71
N PHE A 487 23.84 -1.04 -10.73
CA PHE A 487 24.52 -2.28 -11.12
C PHE A 487 25.97 -1.98 -11.54
N ALA A 488 26.20 -0.95 -12.35
CA ALA A 488 27.54 -0.52 -12.72
C ALA A 488 28.38 -0.06 -11.52
N ALA A 489 27.78 0.69 -10.59
CA ALA A 489 28.41 1.07 -9.34
C ALA A 489 28.82 -0.14 -8.48
N ASN A 490 27.93 -1.13 -8.33
CA ASN A 490 28.21 -2.34 -7.57
C ASN A 490 29.31 -3.20 -8.22
N ASN A 491 29.32 -3.31 -9.56
CA ASN A 491 30.40 -4.00 -10.27
C ASN A 491 31.74 -3.30 -10.05
N LEU A 492 31.77 -1.96 -10.10
CA LEU A 492 32.98 -1.19 -9.82
C LEU A 492 33.50 -1.43 -8.39
N LEU A 493 32.60 -1.45 -7.40
CA LEU A 493 32.93 -1.75 -6.01
C LEU A 493 33.44 -3.20 -5.81
N ALA A 494 32.91 -4.15 -6.58
CA ALA A 494 33.32 -5.55 -6.52
C ALA A 494 34.68 -5.80 -7.20
N SER A 495 34.92 -5.21 -8.38
CA SER A 495 36.15 -5.43 -9.16
C SER A 495 37.39 -4.74 -8.57
N SER A 496 37.19 -3.75 -7.70
CA SER A 496 38.27 -2.94 -7.13
C SER A 496 38.87 -3.49 -5.82
N ASN A 497 38.36 -4.60 -5.26
CA ASN A 497 38.77 -5.11 -3.94
C ASN A 497 38.82 -4.00 -2.85
N GLY A 498 37.94 -2.99 -2.94
CA GLY A 498 37.92 -1.84 -2.02
C GLY A 498 38.84 -0.66 -2.40
N ARG A 499 39.69 -0.78 -3.43
CA ARG A 499 40.51 0.32 -3.97
C ARG A 499 39.71 1.17 -4.96
N THR A 500 38.84 2.02 -4.42
CA THR A 500 37.89 2.81 -5.22
C THR A 500 38.23 4.30 -5.26
N GLY A 501 39.42 4.69 -4.81
CA GLY A 501 39.76 6.07 -4.43
C GLY A 501 39.36 7.14 -5.45
N GLY A 502 39.71 6.96 -6.73
CA GLY A 502 39.35 7.90 -7.80
C GLY A 502 37.86 7.94 -8.14
N ASN A 503 37.11 6.87 -7.82
CA ASN A 503 35.70 6.70 -8.16
C ASN A 503 34.73 7.03 -7.02
N VAL A 504 35.19 7.18 -5.78
CA VAL A 504 34.32 7.48 -4.61
C VAL A 504 33.48 8.72 -4.84
N GLN A 505 34.05 9.78 -5.44
CA GLN A 505 33.30 11.00 -5.74
C GLN A 505 32.19 10.77 -6.77
N LEU A 506 32.42 9.90 -7.76
CA LEU A 506 31.39 9.54 -8.76
C LEU A 506 30.27 8.71 -8.13
N LEU A 507 30.63 7.76 -7.26
CA LEU A 507 29.68 6.95 -6.48
C LEU A 507 28.79 7.84 -5.59
N GLN A 508 29.39 8.82 -4.89
CA GLN A 508 28.64 9.79 -4.08
C GLN A 508 27.72 10.66 -4.94
N ARG A 509 28.18 11.16 -6.09
CA ARG A 509 27.35 11.95 -7.01
C ARG A 509 26.14 11.17 -7.48
N LEU A 510 26.33 9.92 -7.90
CA LEU A 510 25.23 9.04 -8.30
C LEU A 510 24.28 8.79 -7.13
N ALA A 511 24.79 8.52 -5.93
CA ALA A 511 23.96 8.29 -4.75
C ALA A 511 23.11 9.53 -4.38
N VAL A 512 23.66 10.73 -4.50
CA VAL A 512 22.91 11.98 -4.32
C VAL A 512 21.85 12.14 -5.42
N ALA A 513 22.19 11.87 -6.69
CA ALA A 513 21.25 12.00 -7.81
C ALA A 513 20.06 11.03 -7.68
N VAL A 514 20.32 9.76 -7.35
CA VAL A 514 19.27 8.76 -7.08
C VAL A 514 18.41 9.18 -5.88
N THR A 515 19.03 9.66 -4.79
CA THR A 515 18.29 10.12 -3.61
C THR A 515 17.36 11.29 -3.94
N ARG A 516 17.83 12.28 -4.73
CA ARG A 516 17.01 13.42 -5.17
C ARG A 516 15.81 12.96 -6.00
N LEU A 517 16.00 12.00 -6.90
CA LEU A 517 14.90 11.46 -7.70
C LEU A 517 13.87 10.72 -6.83
N LEU A 518 14.34 9.91 -5.88
CA LEU A 518 13.48 9.20 -4.94
C LEU A 518 12.70 10.16 -4.01
N ASP A 519 13.30 11.28 -3.64
CA ASP A 519 12.66 12.37 -2.89
C ASP A 519 11.55 13.05 -3.71
N VAL A 520 11.82 13.38 -4.98
CA VAL A 520 10.78 13.84 -5.94
C VAL A 520 9.64 12.83 -6.03
N TYR A 521 9.93 11.53 -5.97
CA TYR A 521 8.89 10.50 -5.97
C TYR A 521 8.17 10.31 -4.63
N GLY A 522 8.52 11.07 -3.59
CA GLY A 522 7.95 10.97 -2.25
C GLY A 522 8.24 9.63 -1.57
N THR A 523 9.32 8.96 -1.97
CA THR A 523 9.76 7.68 -1.39
C THR A 523 10.75 7.86 -0.24
N VAL A 524 11.20 9.09 0.00
CA VAL A 524 12.03 9.48 1.13
C VAL A 524 11.15 10.24 2.13
N ASP A 525 11.29 9.97 3.43
CA ASP A 525 10.41 10.56 4.45
C ASP A 525 10.93 11.91 4.97
N VAL A 526 12.23 12.21 4.78
CA VAL A 526 12.87 13.50 5.13
C VAL A 526 13.79 13.97 4.01
N ALA A 527 13.50 15.14 3.46
CA ALA A 527 14.36 15.81 2.50
C ALA A 527 15.72 16.16 3.15
N GLY A 528 16.83 15.77 2.51
CA GLY A 528 18.18 16.01 3.04
C GLY A 528 19.25 15.92 1.96
N THR A 529 20.43 16.47 2.25
CA THR A 529 21.58 16.51 1.32
C THR A 529 22.43 15.25 1.33
N GLU A 530 22.23 14.34 2.28
CA GLU A 530 22.99 13.08 2.35
C GLU A 530 22.23 11.96 1.64
N PRO A 531 22.92 11.03 0.94
CA PRO A 531 22.27 9.93 0.24
C PRO A 531 21.50 8.96 1.15
N GLY A 532 20.37 8.44 0.65
CA GLY A 532 19.64 7.33 1.27
C GLY A 532 18.18 7.57 1.62
N PHE A 533 17.52 6.50 2.09
CA PHE A 533 16.17 6.56 2.65
C PHE A 533 16.22 7.12 4.07
N LYS A 534 15.96 8.43 4.23
CA LYS A 534 15.82 9.07 5.55
C LYS A 534 14.39 8.92 6.05
N HIS A 535 14.22 8.73 7.37
CA HIS A 535 12.94 8.55 8.05
C HIS A 535 12.50 9.81 8.80
N LYS A 536 11.21 10.16 8.75
CA LYS A 536 10.59 11.18 9.59
C LYS A 536 10.28 10.54 10.93
N PRO A 537 10.66 11.14 12.08
CA PRO A 537 10.24 10.60 13.37
C PRO A 537 8.71 10.62 13.44
N LEU A 538 8.08 9.45 13.67
CA LEU A 538 6.66 9.35 13.95
C LEU A 538 6.33 10.08 15.27
N PRO A 539 5.09 10.60 15.44
CA PRO A 539 4.67 11.31 16.66
C PRO A 539 4.86 10.49 17.95
N ASP A 540 4.92 9.16 17.83
CA ASP A 540 4.92 8.22 18.95
C ASP A 540 6.32 7.69 19.30
N GLY A 541 7.39 8.25 18.71
CA GLY A 541 8.77 8.09 19.17
C GLY A 541 9.39 6.68 19.09
N PHE A 542 8.71 5.69 18.49
CA PHE A 542 9.16 4.29 18.58
C PHE A 542 9.77 3.66 17.33
N TYR A 543 9.88 4.37 16.20
CA TYR A 543 10.66 3.89 15.07
C TYR A 543 11.29 5.06 14.30
N GLY A 544 12.61 4.99 14.07
CA GLY A 544 13.31 5.88 13.16
C GLY A 544 14.24 6.86 13.86
N LEU A 545 15.48 6.43 14.05
CA LEU A 545 16.55 7.28 14.53
C LEU A 545 17.11 8.13 13.38
N GLU A 546 17.00 9.46 13.45
CA GLU A 546 17.80 10.35 12.61
C GLU A 546 19.28 10.24 13.01
N TRP A 547 20.03 9.41 12.30
CA TRP A 547 21.44 9.20 12.58
C TRP A 547 22.29 10.34 11.99
N ARG A 548 22.48 11.41 12.78
CA ARG A 548 23.49 12.44 12.47
C ARG A 548 24.90 11.82 12.45
N PRO A 549 25.88 12.38 11.70
CA PRO A 549 27.24 11.84 11.63
C PRO A 549 27.88 11.56 13.00
N ALA A 550 27.74 12.48 13.96
CA ALA A 550 28.23 12.30 15.33
C ALA A 550 27.55 11.13 16.06
N THR A 551 26.28 10.84 15.76
CA THR A 551 25.57 9.69 16.31
C THR A 551 26.11 8.41 15.69
N LYS A 552 26.38 8.37 14.38
CA LYS A 552 26.98 7.20 13.70
C LYS A 552 28.36 6.86 14.27
N GLU A 553 29.19 7.87 14.55
CA GLU A 553 30.51 7.71 15.18
C GLU A 553 30.39 7.11 16.58
N LEU A 554 29.52 7.67 17.43
CA LEU A 554 29.31 7.17 18.79
C LEU A 554 28.87 5.69 18.83
N ILE A 555 28.04 5.26 17.87
CA ILE A 555 27.58 3.86 17.78
C ILE A 555 28.72 2.93 17.39
N ARG A 556 29.52 3.36 16.41
CA ARG A 556 30.71 2.64 15.96
C ARG A 556 31.65 2.44 17.15
N ASP A 557 31.87 3.49 17.94
CA ASP A 557 32.71 3.46 19.13
C ASP A 557 32.15 2.53 20.23
N LEU A 558 30.84 2.59 20.49
CA LEU A 558 30.20 1.76 21.52
C LEU A 558 30.22 0.26 21.16
N LEU A 559 30.05 -0.07 19.88
CA LEU A 559 30.16 -1.45 19.37
C LEU A 559 31.61 -1.95 19.42
N GLN A 560 32.58 -1.07 19.13
CA GLN A 560 34.01 -1.36 19.28
C GLN A 560 34.37 -1.66 20.75
N GLU A 561 33.87 -0.87 21.70
CA GLU A 561 34.04 -1.09 23.13
C GLU A 561 33.39 -2.41 23.58
N THR A 562 32.21 -2.74 23.04
CA THR A 562 31.51 -3.98 23.34
C THR A 562 32.30 -5.20 22.81
N LYS A 563 32.92 -5.10 21.63
CA LYS A 563 33.87 -6.10 21.11
C LYS A 563 35.08 -6.27 22.03
N GLN A 564 35.63 -5.18 22.57
CA GLN A 564 36.73 -5.22 23.54
C GLN A 564 36.33 -5.89 24.86
N PHE A 565 35.16 -5.57 25.40
CA PHE A 565 34.63 -6.19 26.61
C PHE A 565 34.47 -7.73 26.46
N PHE A 566 34.06 -8.21 25.28
CA PHE A 566 33.95 -9.64 25.01
C PHE A 566 35.31 -10.33 24.90
N THR A 567 36.34 -9.62 24.46
CA THR A 567 37.72 -10.09 24.46
C THR A 567 38.20 -10.38 25.89
N ASP A 568 37.87 -9.51 26.83
CA ASP A 568 38.36 -9.58 28.21
C ASP A 568 37.68 -10.68 29.05
N CYS A 569 36.51 -11.17 28.61
CA CYS A 569 35.69 -12.12 29.38
C CYS A 569 35.98 -13.61 29.09
N SER A 570 36.84 -13.96 28.13
CA SER A 570 37.13 -15.35 27.74
C SER A 570 38.65 -15.63 27.61
N PRO A 571 39.28 -16.29 28.60
CA PRO A 571 40.74 -16.52 28.64
C PRO A 571 41.31 -17.28 27.45
N ASP A 572 40.49 -18.13 26.80
CA ASP A 572 40.90 -18.95 25.65
C ASP A 572 40.98 -18.13 24.33
N LEU A 573 40.40 -16.92 24.29
CA LEU A 573 40.35 -16.02 23.12
C LEU A 573 41.30 -14.82 23.21
N ALA A 574 41.97 -14.63 24.35
CA ALA A 574 42.82 -13.48 24.65
C ALA A 574 44.02 -13.24 23.69
N PRO A 575 44.72 -14.26 23.15
CA PRO A 575 45.92 -14.03 22.33
C PRO A 575 45.65 -13.47 20.93
N GLU A 576 44.54 -13.88 20.29
CA GLU A 576 44.18 -13.44 18.94
C GLU A 576 43.64 -12.01 18.94
N LEU A 577 42.85 -11.66 19.95
CA LEU A 577 42.21 -10.36 20.05
C LEU A 577 43.17 -9.25 20.56
N ALA A 578 44.23 -9.62 21.28
CA ALA A 578 45.29 -8.70 21.72
C ALA A 578 46.20 -8.18 20.59
N SER A 579 46.09 -8.73 19.38
CA SER A 579 46.91 -8.35 18.21
C SER A 579 46.35 -7.16 17.41
N LEU A 580 45.20 -6.62 17.80
CA LEU A 580 44.51 -5.54 17.09
C LEU A 580 44.90 -4.15 17.65
N PRO A 581 45.21 -3.14 16.81
CA PRO A 581 45.72 -1.85 17.27
C PRO A 581 44.70 -1.01 18.06
N ASN A 582 45.15 -0.43 19.18
CA ASN A 582 44.39 0.41 20.11
C ASN A 582 44.24 1.86 19.62
N GLN A 583 43.19 2.15 18.84
CA GLN A 583 42.88 3.51 18.37
C GLN A 583 41.86 4.28 19.25
N LEU A 584 41.25 3.61 20.25
CA LEU A 584 40.11 4.15 21.01
C LEU A 584 40.50 5.11 22.16
N ILE A 585 41.65 4.89 22.81
CA ILE A 585 42.08 5.73 23.94
C ILE A 585 42.41 7.16 23.47
N GLU A 586 42.93 7.32 22.23
CA GLU A 586 43.16 8.62 21.61
C GLU A 586 41.85 9.32 21.16
N ALA A 587 40.80 8.56 20.83
CA ALA A 587 39.50 9.11 20.41
C ALA A 587 38.64 9.57 21.60
N LEU A 588 38.60 8.78 22.68
CA LEU A 588 37.88 9.12 23.91
C LEU A 588 38.45 10.35 24.63
N GLN A 589 39.77 10.57 24.54
CA GLN A 589 40.41 11.78 25.09
C GLN A 589 40.06 13.06 24.30
N LYS A 590 39.60 12.94 23.04
CA LYS A 590 39.16 14.09 22.22
C LYS A 590 37.67 14.44 22.39
N SER A 591 36.83 13.54 22.91
CA SER A 591 35.36 13.70 22.92
C SER A 591 34.75 14.18 24.25
N GLY A 592 35.55 14.34 25.32
CA GLY A 592 35.14 15.07 26.54
C GLY A 592 34.09 14.37 27.44
N ILE A 593 33.81 13.09 27.21
CA ILE A 593 32.81 12.32 27.98
C ILE A 593 33.50 11.67 29.20
N LYS A 594 33.01 11.95 30.42
CA LYS A 594 33.44 11.26 31.65
C LYS A 594 32.39 10.22 32.06
N VAL A 595 32.75 8.93 32.03
CA VAL A 595 31.93 7.83 32.56
C VAL A 595 32.62 7.26 33.81
N LYS A 596 31.88 7.13 34.92
CA LYS A 596 32.31 6.34 36.09
C LYS A 596 31.44 5.09 36.17
N PHE A 597 32.07 3.93 36.27
CA PHE A 597 31.39 2.66 36.53
C PHE A 597 31.37 2.42 38.04
N GLY A 598 30.18 2.20 38.60
CA GLY A 598 30.00 1.77 39.98
C GLY A 598 29.93 0.25 40.06
N ASP A 599 30.72 -0.33 40.97
CA ASP A 599 30.63 -1.73 41.37
C ASP A 599 29.39 -1.91 42.25
N ASP A 600 28.28 -2.39 41.67
CA ASP A 600 27.52 -3.52 42.19
C ASP A 600 26.22 -3.73 41.38
N LYS A 601 25.87 -5.01 41.24
CA LYS A 601 24.72 -5.64 40.55
C LYS A 601 23.60 -4.71 40.02
N PRO A 602 23.26 -4.73 38.72
CA PRO A 602 22.04 -4.11 38.24
C PRO A 602 20.86 -5.07 38.38
N GLU A 603 19.89 -4.72 39.23
CA GLU A 603 18.49 -4.99 38.90
C GLU A 603 18.12 -4.04 37.75
N VAL A 604 17.53 -4.61 36.70
CA VAL A 604 17.19 -3.92 35.47
C VAL A 604 15.96 -3.05 35.74
N ASP A 605 16.16 -1.77 36.06
CA ASP A 605 15.26 -0.70 35.58
C ASP A 605 15.73 0.74 35.84
N ASP A 606 16.73 1.00 36.69
CA ASP A 606 17.16 2.38 36.96
C ASP A 606 18.61 2.67 36.52
N LEU A 607 18.76 3.20 35.30
CA LEU A 607 19.98 3.91 34.89
C LEU A 607 19.75 5.43 35.10
N PRO A 608 20.35 6.07 36.12
CA PRO A 608 20.30 7.52 36.24
C PRO A 608 21.33 8.15 35.31
N ILE A 609 20.87 8.60 34.14
CA ILE A 609 21.64 9.40 33.19
C ILE A 609 21.18 10.86 33.34
N GLU A 610 21.92 11.69 34.06
CA GLU A 610 21.76 13.15 33.98
C GLU A 610 22.55 13.67 32.78
N VAL A 611 21.86 13.98 31.69
CA VAL A 611 22.45 14.61 30.50
C VAL A 611 21.64 15.87 30.18
N ALA A 612 22.31 17.02 30.29
CA ALA A 612 21.76 18.29 29.84
C ALA A 612 21.56 18.27 28.31
N SER A 613 20.41 18.80 27.87
CA SER A 613 19.86 18.88 26.51
C SER A 613 19.01 17.67 26.06
N ILE A 614 17.70 17.95 25.97
CA ILE A 614 16.57 17.03 25.80
C ILE A 614 16.55 16.29 24.43
N ASP A 615 17.49 16.56 23.52
CA ASP A 615 17.45 16.06 22.13
C ASP A 615 18.37 14.85 21.84
N ARG A 616 19.24 14.46 22.79
CA ARG A 616 20.14 13.29 22.64
C ARG A 616 19.63 12.02 23.32
N GLN A 617 18.84 12.17 24.39
CA GLN A 617 18.39 11.06 25.24
C GLN A 617 17.29 10.22 24.56
N VAL A 618 16.31 10.85 23.92
CA VAL A 618 15.23 10.16 23.19
C VAL A 618 15.79 9.35 22.02
N THR A 619 16.85 9.88 21.40
CA THR A 619 17.46 9.34 20.19
C THR A 619 18.34 8.10 20.53
N LEU A 620 19.26 8.19 21.49
CA LEU A 620 20.23 7.11 21.75
C LEU A 620 19.79 6.04 22.77
N ALA A 621 18.78 6.30 23.60
CA ALA A 621 18.40 5.40 24.69
C ALA A 621 18.03 3.96 24.25
N PRO A 622 17.25 3.74 23.17
CA PRO A 622 16.92 2.38 22.73
C PRO A 622 18.15 1.56 22.34
N LEU A 623 19.14 2.20 21.73
CA LEU A 623 20.39 1.57 21.33
C LEU A 623 21.29 1.27 22.53
N LEU A 624 21.45 2.24 23.43
CA LEU A 624 22.22 2.05 24.65
C LEU A 624 21.64 0.91 25.51
N ARG A 625 20.31 0.81 25.58
CA ARG A 625 19.62 -0.30 26.26
C ARG A 625 19.86 -1.65 25.57
N ALA A 626 19.76 -1.70 24.23
CA ALA A 626 20.06 -2.90 23.47
C ALA A 626 21.50 -3.41 23.69
N ILE A 627 22.47 -2.50 23.76
CA ILE A 627 23.88 -2.83 23.97
C ILE A 627 24.15 -3.20 25.44
N ALA A 628 23.55 -2.50 26.40
CA ALA A 628 23.64 -2.83 27.83
C ALA A 628 23.05 -4.22 28.14
N ASP A 629 21.87 -4.52 27.59
CA ASP A 629 21.22 -5.83 27.74
C ASP A 629 22.09 -6.95 27.16
N ALA A 630 22.69 -6.73 25.98
CA ALA A 630 23.57 -7.70 25.34
C ALA A 630 24.84 -7.96 26.19
N ARG A 631 25.47 -6.89 26.70
CA ARG A 631 26.63 -6.99 27.61
C ARG A 631 26.26 -7.77 28.88
N ALA A 632 25.10 -7.49 29.47
CA ALA A 632 24.62 -8.19 30.67
C ALA A 632 24.36 -9.68 30.40
N SER A 633 23.68 -10.00 29.30
CA SER A 633 23.36 -11.37 28.89
C SER A 633 24.62 -12.20 28.63
N VAL A 634 25.55 -11.67 27.83
CA VAL A 634 26.81 -12.37 27.54
C VAL A 634 27.66 -12.52 28.80
N ARG A 635 27.75 -11.49 29.66
CA ARG A 635 28.48 -11.59 30.95
C ARG A 635 27.93 -12.71 31.82
N LEU A 636 26.62 -12.91 31.85
CA LEU A 636 25.97 -13.98 32.61
C LEU A 636 26.30 -15.37 32.01
N GLN A 637 26.17 -15.53 30.70
CA GLN A 637 26.45 -16.82 30.02
C GLN A 637 27.94 -17.19 29.98
N ALA A 638 28.83 -16.19 29.87
CA ALA A 638 30.28 -16.38 29.91
C ALA A 638 30.75 -16.87 31.28
N ARG A 639 30.14 -16.39 32.38
CA ARG A 639 30.41 -16.89 33.74
C ARG A 639 30.07 -18.38 33.90
N GLU A 640 29.05 -18.85 33.19
CA GLU A 640 28.64 -20.26 33.16
C GLU A 640 29.41 -21.12 32.14
N ARG A 641 30.38 -20.53 31.41
CA ARG A 641 31.21 -21.17 30.36
C ARG A 641 30.41 -21.81 29.21
N LYS A 642 29.22 -21.27 28.90
CA LYS A 642 28.37 -21.81 27.82
C LYS A 642 28.61 -21.04 26.51
N LEU A 643 29.61 -21.45 25.74
CA LEU A 643 29.99 -20.81 24.48
C LEU A 643 28.82 -20.70 23.47
N LYS A 644 27.98 -21.74 23.39
CA LYS A 644 26.79 -21.73 22.51
C LYS A 644 25.79 -20.64 22.88
N ASP A 645 25.61 -20.39 24.17
CA ASP A 645 24.63 -19.42 24.67
C ASP A 645 25.17 -17.98 24.57
N VAL A 646 26.50 -17.81 24.64
CA VAL A 646 27.16 -16.54 24.31
C VAL A 646 26.96 -16.20 22.83
N LEU A 647 27.19 -17.15 21.92
CA LEU A 647 26.96 -16.95 20.48
C LEU A 647 25.48 -16.65 20.19
N ALA A 648 24.55 -17.36 20.83
CA ALA A 648 23.12 -17.09 20.70
C ALA A 648 22.74 -15.69 21.22
N ALA A 649 23.34 -15.21 22.31
CA ALA A 649 23.12 -13.85 22.81
C ALA A 649 23.66 -12.78 21.83
N CYS A 650 24.81 -13.03 21.21
CA CYS A 650 25.35 -12.18 20.13
C CYS A 650 24.43 -12.19 18.89
N ASP A 651 23.88 -13.34 18.51
CA ASP A 651 22.92 -13.44 17.41
C ASP A 651 21.63 -12.67 17.72
N VAL A 652 21.10 -12.73 18.95
CA VAL A 652 19.94 -11.92 19.37
C VAL A 652 20.24 -10.42 19.31
N MET A 653 21.43 -10.00 19.72
CA MET A 653 21.85 -8.61 19.62
C MET A 653 21.92 -8.16 18.14
N ARG A 654 22.59 -8.93 17.29
CA ARG A 654 22.80 -8.62 15.87
C ARG A 654 21.51 -8.68 15.05
N ASP A 655 20.80 -9.79 15.15
CA ASP A 655 19.71 -10.13 14.23
C ASP A 655 18.35 -9.62 14.69
N ASP A 656 18.15 -9.38 16.00
CA ASP A 656 16.88 -8.90 16.55
C ASP A 656 16.96 -7.49 17.15
N ARG A 657 17.87 -7.23 18.09
CA ARG A 657 17.85 -5.96 18.84
C ARG A 657 18.33 -4.78 17.99
N LEU A 658 19.50 -4.90 17.35
CA LEU A 658 20.03 -3.86 16.47
C LEU A 658 19.17 -3.68 15.22
N SER A 659 18.62 -4.77 14.69
CA SER A 659 17.77 -4.72 13.49
C SER A 659 16.44 -3.99 13.72
N ARG A 660 15.85 -4.03 14.93
CA ARG A 660 14.68 -3.20 15.30
C ARG A 660 14.96 -1.71 15.23
N LEU A 661 16.23 -1.34 15.39
CA LEU A 661 16.69 0.05 15.40
C LEU A 661 17.19 0.51 14.02
N GLY A 662 17.05 -0.32 12.98
CA GLY A 662 17.58 -0.02 11.66
C GLY A 662 19.09 -0.24 11.53
N VAL A 663 19.73 -0.96 12.47
CA VAL A 663 21.18 -1.18 12.49
C VAL A 663 21.49 -2.63 12.12
N ARG A 664 22.41 -2.81 11.16
CA ARG A 664 22.93 -4.12 10.72
C ARG A 664 24.44 -4.14 10.89
N LEU A 665 24.96 -5.24 11.45
CA LEU A 665 26.40 -5.51 11.46
C LEU A 665 26.74 -6.40 10.26
N GLN A 666 27.76 -6.01 9.50
CA GLN A 666 28.29 -6.81 8.40
C GLN A 666 29.75 -7.14 8.66
N ASP A 667 30.11 -8.40 8.49
CA ASP A 667 31.48 -8.85 8.68
C ASP A 667 32.40 -8.26 7.59
N ARG A 668 33.63 -7.92 7.97
CA ARG A 668 34.67 -7.43 7.06
C ARG A 668 35.79 -8.46 6.95
N GLU A 669 36.33 -8.65 5.74
CA GLU A 669 37.53 -9.46 5.53
C GLU A 669 38.78 -8.79 6.15
N GLY A 670 39.81 -9.57 6.49
CA GLY A 670 41.09 -9.03 6.94
C GLY A 670 41.18 -8.61 8.41
N ASN A 671 40.40 -9.23 9.31
CA ASN A 671 40.39 -8.95 10.75
C ASN A 671 39.94 -7.51 11.12
N LEU A 672 39.26 -6.83 10.20
CA LEU A 672 38.70 -5.50 10.39
C LEU A 672 37.44 -5.54 11.29
N PRO A 673 37.11 -4.46 12.02
CA PRO A 673 35.84 -4.35 12.75
C PRO A 673 34.63 -4.53 11.83
N ALA A 674 33.55 -5.12 12.34
CA ALA A 674 32.30 -5.24 11.58
C ALA A 674 31.81 -3.86 11.15
N ALA A 675 31.40 -3.75 9.89
CA ALA A 675 30.80 -2.55 9.35
C ALA A 675 29.41 -2.34 9.93
N VAL A 676 29.09 -1.11 10.33
CA VAL A 676 27.74 -0.75 10.81
C VAL A 676 26.94 -0.17 9.64
N GLY A 677 25.91 -0.89 9.22
CA GLY A 677 24.96 -0.45 8.20
C GLY A 677 23.65 0.06 8.78
N PHE A 678 23.12 1.10 8.15
CA PHE A 678 21.85 1.72 8.52
C PHE A 678 20.84 1.46 7.41
N TYR A 679 19.74 0.79 7.76
CA TYR A 679 18.69 0.35 6.86
C TYR A 679 17.32 0.78 7.37
N PRO A 680 16.31 0.92 6.49
CA PRO A 680 14.93 1.12 6.92
C PRO A 680 14.48 0.02 7.88
N ALA A 681 13.88 0.40 9.01
CA ALA A 681 13.52 -0.54 10.08
C ALA A 681 12.43 -1.54 9.63
N ASP A 682 11.53 -1.10 8.75
CA ASP A 682 10.48 -1.92 8.14
C ASP A 682 11.05 -2.96 7.15
N LEU A 683 12.13 -2.62 6.43
CA LEU A 683 12.88 -3.55 5.60
C LEU A 683 13.52 -4.65 6.46
N LEU A 684 14.21 -4.27 7.53
CA LEU A 684 14.80 -5.23 8.47
C LEU A 684 13.74 -6.06 9.22
N ALA A 685 12.57 -5.49 9.51
CA ALA A 685 11.44 -6.22 10.09
C ALA A 685 10.88 -7.27 9.12
N ALA A 686 10.70 -6.93 7.85
CA ALA A 686 10.23 -7.86 6.83
C ALA A 686 11.20 -9.04 6.65
N GLU A 687 12.51 -8.79 6.59
CA GLU A 687 13.51 -9.85 6.46
C GLU A 687 13.56 -10.78 7.67
N ARG A 688 13.30 -10.27 8.88
CA ARG A 688 13.15 -11.11 10.07
C ARG A 688 11.92 -12.00 10.00
N SER A 689 10.79 -11.45 9.55
CA SER A 689 9.57 -12.22 9.37
C SER A 689 9.79 -13.34 8.34
N GLU A 690 10.43 -13.02 7.21
CA GLU A 690 10.78 -14.00 6.17
C GLU A 690 11.74 -15.07 6.69
N ARG A 691 12.75 -14.69 7.48
CA ARG A 691 13.68 -15.63 8.12
C ARG A 691 12.95 -16.54 9.11
N ALA A 692 12.09 -15.98 9.96
CA ALA A 692 11.29 -16.74 10.92
C ALA A 692 10.36 -17.73 10.22
N GLU A 693 9.75 -17.33 9.11
CA GLU A 693 8.90 -18.21 8.30
C GLU A 693 9.73 -19.34 7.64
N ARG A 694 10.89 -19.03 7.06
CA ARG A 694 11.81 -20.05 6.51
C ARG A 694 12.28 -21.03 7.57
N GLU A 695 12.58 -20.55 8.77
CA GLU A 695 12.96 -21.39 9.92
C GLU A 695 11.79 -22.25 10.39
N ALA A 696 10.58 -21.69 10.47
CA ALA A 696 9.35 -22.42 10.79
C ALA A 696 9.03 -23.50 9.75
N ASN A 697 9.16 -23.19 8.46
CA ASN A 697 8.96 -24.13 7.36
C ASN A 697 9.98 -25.27 7.38
N LYS A 698 11.27 -24.96 7.61
CA LYS A 698 12.32 -25.98 7.81
C LYS A 698 12.04 -26.86 9.03
N ALA A 699 11.56 -26.27 10.13
CA ALA A 699 11.20 -27.00 11.33
C ALA A 699 9.98 -27.92 11.09
N ALA A 700 8.95 -27.43 10.39
CA ALA A 700 7.77 -28.19 10.01
C ALA A 700 8.13 -29.36 9.08
N GLU A 701 9.00 -29.13 8.08
CA GLU A 701 9.47 -30.19 7.18
C GLU A 701 10.27 -31.26 7.94
N LYS A 702 11.15 -30.84 8.87
CA LYS A 702 11.92 -31.75 9.73
C LYS A 702 10.99 -32.56 10.65
N ALA A 703 9.98 -31.94 11.24
CA ALA A 703 8.99 -32.60 12.08
C ALA A 703 8.14 -33.59 11.27
N ALA A 704 7.70 -33.23 10.07
CA ALA A 704 6.97 -34.11 9.16
C ALA A 704 7.81 -35.34 8.76
N LYS A 705 9.09 -35.14 8.42
CA LYS A 705 10.03 -36.25 8.13
C LYS A 705 10.24 -37.16 9.35
N ALA A 706 10.37 -36.59 10.55
CA ALA A 706 10.50 -37.36 11.78
C ALA A 706 9.24 -38.17 12.09
N ALA A 707 8.05 -37.58 11.94
CA ALA A 707 6.77 -38.25 12.13
C ALA A 707 6.55 -39.38 11.11
N ALA A 708 6.90 -39.15 9.83
CA ALA A 708 6.84 -40.16 8.79
C ALA A 708 7.78 -41.35 9.07
N LYS A 709 9.01 -41.06 9.53
CA LYS A 709 9.97 -42.09 9.93
C LYS A 709 9.48 -42.90 11.13
N ALA A 710 8.97 -42.25 12.18
CA ALA A 710 8.39 -42.92 13.35
C ALA A 710 7.20 -43.82 12.97
N SER A 711 6.30 -43.35 12.10
CA SER A 711 5.17 -44.14 11.59
C SER A 711 5.63 -45.38 10.79
N LEU A 712 6.67 -45.25 9.98
CA LEU A 712 7.26 -46.39 9.25
C LEU A 712 7.91 -47.40 10.19
N GLU A 713 8.63 -46.94 11.21
CA GLU A 713 9.24 -47.79 12.24
C GLU A 713 8.18 -48.53 13.06
N ASP A 714 7.10 -47.86 13.48
CA ASP A 714 6.00 -48.51 14.21
C ASP A 714 5.31 -49.58 13.38
N ARG A 715 5.04 -49.31 12.10
CA ARG A 715 4.48 -50.32 11.18
C ARG A 715 5.43 -51.49 10.95
N GLY A 716 6.74 -51.28 11.05
CA GLY A 716 7.75 -52.33 10.93
C GLY A 716 7.85 -53.26 12.14
N LYS A 717 7.29 -52.91 13.31
CA LYS A 717 7.36 -53.74 14.53
C LYS A 717 6.56 -55.04 14.41
N GLN A 718 5.45 -55.03 13.67
CA GLN A 718 4.58 -56.21 13.53
C GLN A 718 5.14 -57.20 12.50
N PRO A 719 5.39 -58.47 12.87
CA PRO A 719 5.74 -59.52 11.93
C PRO A 719 4.64 -59.74 10.89
N ALA A 720 5.01 -60.14 9.67
CA ALA A 720 4.05 -60.35 8.59
C ALA A 720 3.05 -61.46 8.91
N GLU A 721 3.49 -62.47 9.68
CA GLU A 721 2.71 -63.60 10.15
C GLU A 721 1.56 -63.17 11.09
N GLN A 722 1.71 -62.04 11.77
CA GLN A 722 0.70 -61.49 12.69
C GLN A 722 -0.20 -60.44 12.05
N MET A 723 0.08 -60.05 10.80
CA MET A 723 -0.59 -58.93 10.13
C MET A 723 -2.10 -59.14 9.98
N PHE A 724 -2.52 -60.36 9.61
CA PHE A 724 -3.93 -60.66 9.30
C PHE A 724 -4.66 -61.43 10.40
N LEU A 725 -3.95 -61.98 11.39
CA LEU A 725 -4.55 -62.81 12.44
C LEU A 725 -5.57 -62.07 13.32
N GLY A 726 -5.50 -60.73 13.37
CA GLY A 726 -6.46 -59.88 14.08
C GLY A 726 -7.72 -59.52 13.29
N ASP A 727 -7.75 -59.75 11.98
CA ASP A 727 -8.89 -59.45 11.09
C ASP A 727 -9.94 -60.59 11.11
N THR A 728 -10.36 -61.02 12.30
CA THR A 728 -11.33 -62.13 12.49
C THR A 728 -12.75 -61.76 12.05
N ASP A 729 -13.02 -60.48 11.86
CA ASP A 729 -14.23 -59.93 11.24
C ASP A 729 -14.27 -60.14 9.72
N LYS A 730 -13.11 -60.37 9.08
CA LYS A 730 -12.97 -60.52 7.62
C LYS A 730 -12.57 -61.92 7.20
N TYR A 731 -11.87 -62.67 8.05
CA TYR A 731 -11.31 -63.97 7.70
C TYR A 731 -11.51 -64.99 8.83
N SER A 732 -11.89 -66.20 8.45
CA SER A 732 -12.22 -67.28 9.39
C SER A 732 -11.13 -68.33 9.55
N LYS A 733 -10.23 -68.47 8.56
CA LYS A 733 -9.12 -69.45 8.57
C LYS A 733 -7.86 -68.86 7.97
N PHE A 734 -6.71 -69.27 8.50
CA PHE A 734 -5.38 -68.83 8.09
C PHE A 734 -4.46 -70.02 7.86
N ASP A 735 -3.44 -69.86 7.00
CA ASP A 735 -2.39 -70.86 6.79
C ASP A 735 -1.23 -70.73 7.79
N GLU A 736 -0.22 -71.59 7.67
CA GLU A 736 0.98 -71.60 8.55
C GLU A 736 1.81 -70.30 8.46
N ARG A 737 1.60 -69.48 7.43
CA ARG A 737 2.27 -68.18 7.24
C ARG A 737 1.43 -67.01 7.75
N GLY A 738 0.29 -67.29 8.38
CA GLY A 738 -0.65 -66.28 8.87
C GLY A 738 -1.48 -65.62 7.77
N MET A 739 -1.53 -66.19 6.56
CA MET A 739 -2.32 -65.65 5.45
C MET A 739 -3.76 -66.16 5.47
N PRO A 740 -4.76 -65.30 5.20
CA PRO A 740 -6.15 -65.72 5.11
C PRO A 740 -6.41 -66.72 3.99
N THR A 741 -7.06 -67.83 4.31
CA THR A 741 -7.50 -68.85 3.33
C THR A 741 -9.00 -68.81 3.09
N HIS A 742 -9.79 -68.41 4.09
CA HIS A 742 -11.25 -68.32 4.02
C HIS A 742 -11.75 -66.96 4.51
N ASP A 743 -12.80 -66.43 3.86
CA ASP A 743 -13.49 -65.21 4.28
C ASP A 743 -14.31 -65.42 5.58
N ALA A 744 -14.90 -64.35 6.10
CA ALA A 744 -15.70 -64.36 7.32
C ALA A 744 -16.91 -65.31 7.27
N GLN A 745 -17.38 -65.66 6.08
CA GLN A 745 -18.50 -66.59 5.85
C GLN A 745 -18.03 -68.04 5.67
N GLY A 746 -16.72 -68.31 5.77
CA GLY A 746 -16.15 -69.65 5.67
C GLY A 746 -15.98 -70.13 4.23
N LYS A 747 -15.99 -69.23 3.24
CA LYS A 747 -15.73 -69.55 1.83
C LYS A 747 -14.27 -69.28 1.47
N GLU A 748 -13.68 -70.11 0.62
CA GLU A 748 -12.31 -69.92 0.16
C GLU A 748 -12.11 -68.56 -0.53
N VAL A 749 -11.05 -67.87 -0.14
CA VAL A 749 -10.67 -66.57 -0.72
C VAL A 749 -10.28 -66.77 -2.18
N SER A 750 -10.85 -65.96 -3.07
CA SER A 750 -10.57 -66.07 -4.51
C SER A 750 -9.08 -65.89 -4.85
N LYS A 751 -8.61 -66.53 -5.92
CA LYS A 751 -7.20 -66.45 -6.39
C LYS A 751 -6.71 -65.01 -6.60
N SER A 752 -7.57 -64.10 -7.05
CA SER A 752 -7.22 -62.69 -7.26
C SER A 752 -7.07 -61.93 -5.93
N ALA A 753 -7.89 -62.24 -4.93
CA ALA A 753 -7.78 -61.68 -3.59
C ALA A 753 -6.56 -62.23 -2.83
N LEU A 754 -6.28 -63.53 -2.94
CA LEU A 754 -5.04 -64.15 -2.40
C LEU A 754 -3.77 -63.48 -2.95
N LYS A 755 -3.73 -63.17 -4.26
CA LYS A 755 -2.59 -62.46 -4.86
C LYS A 755 -2.41 -61.04 -4.31
N LYS A 756 -3.51 -60.35 -3.97
CA LYS A 756 -3.46 -59.03 -3.33
C LYS A 756 -2.96 -59.14 -1.88
N LEU A 757 -3.45 -60.11 -1.12
CA LEU A 757 -3.02 -60.38 0.26
C LEU A 757 -1.56 -60.79 0.32
N GLN A 758 -1.09 -61.65 -0.60
CA GLN A 758 0.32 -62.02 -0.72
C GLN A 758 1.21 -60.79 -0.94
N LYS A 759 0.80 -59.86 -1.82
CA LYS A 759 1.56 -58.62 -2.07
C LYS A 759 1.66 -57.73 -0.83
N LEU A 760 0.60 -57.69 -0.01
CA LEU A 760 0.59 -56.95 1.25
C LEU A 760 1.48 -57.64 2.29
N TRP A 761 1.42 -58.96 2.38
CA TRP A 761 2.25 -59.79 3.25
C TRP A 761 3.73 -59.62 2.91
N ASP A 762 4.12 -59.75 1.63
CA ASP A 762 5.52 -59.60 1.17
C ASP A 762 6.05 -58.20 1.47
N ALA A 763 5.22 -57.17 1.28
CA ALA A 763 5.57 -55.79 1.61
C ALA A 763 5.79 -55.61 3.12
N GLN A 764 4.98 -56.25 3.96
CA GLN A 764 5.14 -56.21 5.41
C GLN A 764 6.35 -57.02 5.88
N ALA A 765 6.60 -58.19 5.30
CA ALA A 765 7.76 -59.02 5.60
C ALA A 765 9.07 -58.27 5.29
N LYS A 766 9.12 -57.56 4.16
CA LYS A 766 10.24 -56.68 3.83
C LYS A 766 10.40 -55.55 4.85
N ARG A 767 9.32 -54.85 5.21
CA ARG A 767 9.36 -53.77 6.22
C ARG A 767 9.84 -54.25 7.58
N HIS A 768 9.36 -55.42 8.04
CA HIS A 768 9.76 -56.01 9.31
C HIS A 768 11.23 -56.46 9.28
N ALA A 769 11.69 -57.05 8.18
CA ALA A 769 13.10 -57.41 8.00
C ALA A 769 14.02 -56.18 8.00
N ASP A 770 13.61 -55.08 7.36
CA ASP A 770 14.36 -53.82 7.36
C ASP A 770 14.37 -53.16 8.77
N TRP A 771 13.27 -53.27 9.53
CA TRP A 771 13.20 -52.85 10.94
C TRP A 771 14.15 -53.67 11.83
N LEU A 772 14.15 -55.00 11.71
CA LEU A 772 15.06 -55.89 12.45
C LEU A 772 16.54 -55.60 12.16
N LYS A 773 16.88 -55.19 10.92
CA LYS A 773 18.25 -54.78 10.56
C LYS A 773 18.64 -53.43 11.15
N SER A 774 17.67 -52.52 11.32
CA SER A 774 17.93 -51.17 11.82
C SER A 774 18.00 -51.09 13.36
N ASN A 775 17.51 -52.13 14.06
CA ASN A 775 17.48 -52.24 15.53
C ASN A 775 18.35 -53.40 16.09
N LYS A 776 19.27 -53.93 15.27
CA LYS A 776 20.42 -54.75 15.71
C LYS A 776 21.65 -53.88 15.75
#